data_AF-A0A8K9XHQ1-F1
#
_entry.id   AF-A0A8K9XHQ1-F1
#
_cell.length_a   1.000
_cell.length_b   1.000
_cell.length_c   1.000
_cell.angle_alpha   90.00
_cell.angle_beta   90.00
_cell.angle_gamma   90.00
#
_symmetry.space_group_name_H-M   'P 1'
#
loop_
_entity.id
_entity.type
_entity.pdbx_description
1 polymer ?
#
loop_
_entity_poly.entity_id
_entity_poly.type
_entity_poly.pdbx_seq_one_letter_code
_entity_poly.pdbx_strand_id
1 'polypeptide(L)'
;MQHLLHLRPFRGPLSSVLRRRLCCTSYSTQQPHSLQGSLPPETRLNPLNIQMLSQNLHEQIFRGAEQEYEDEKVERSIRHLQRHQLWGKEASLLPGVELQLPHMYGENINGHFRLLAQKQSLPYLEAASKLQQAPLPPMPQDWVWEVGWMRYGPGGEARRVDFPDEAGLVFDVEVCMAEGHCPTLAVAVSPTAWYSWCSKRLIEERYSWSSQLTPADLIPMETPTNSSRPPGGQWRERLIVGHNVSFDRSYIKEQYLLKGSKARFLDTMSLHMAISGLTGFQRTLWMANKHGKRRGLLEVKAHMKKVGRPGRKEGPMIGSWDWVNISSINNLADVHALYVGGEPLQKEAREIFVKGSMADVRNNFQELMQYCALDVQATHQVFCEQLPLFMERCPHPVTFAGMLEMGGCYLPVNQNWGRYLEDSQDTFEELQREMKKSLMSLADDACQLLQDDRYKEDAWLWDVEWDVQEFKQKKVTVSKRKRSKAEAEPAPSTPLRDWDQGPPTEEEIAGTCPSREALERLKKMVSRLPKRRQHLPGHPGWYRKLCVKMSEEEEESWSPGASLISLAMRVTPKLMGLTWDGFPLHYTEQHGWGYLVPGRRDNLMEPHGGEEDAMGPVCPHRAIERVYREYCEQKGKEQPRCLDNGLSDDLMLTDSTLWQTVEELGRLESVSEEENSGRVTRKSNKSHCPYHHGNGPYNDVNFPGCWFFKLPHKDGNDNNVGSPFSKDFLSKMEDGTLRAGRGATNATRALEINKMISFWRNAQKRISSQKVVWLRKGELPRSVSRHEEYDEEGQYGAILPQVITAGTVTRRAVEPTWLTASNARRDRVGSELKAMVQVPPGYHLVGADVDSQELWIAAVLGEAHFGGMHGCTAFGWMTLQGKKSQGTDLHSRTADTVGISREHAKVFNYGRIYGAGQPFAERLLMQFNHRLSQPEAASKARQMYALTKGLRRYRKDSDGLDLTSDDTLFAV
;
A
#
# COMPACT_ATOMS: atom_id res chain seq x y z
N MET A 1 39.16 37.61 22.51
CA MET A 1 40.42 37.22 23.17
C MET A 1 40.20 35.87 23.81
N GLN A 2 40.54 34.79 23.11
CA GLN A 2 41.83 34.07 23.21
C GLN A 2 42.07 33.47 24.60
N HIS A 3 41.88 32.15 24.70
CA HIS A 3 42.99 31.28 25.08
C HIS A 3 42.87 29.92 24.37
N LEU A 4 43.93 29.61 23.62
CA LEU A 4 44.17 28.36 22.90
C LEU A 4 44.59 27.24 23.85
N LEU A 5 44.19 26.01 23.54
CA LEU A 5 44.95 24.81 23.90
C LEU A 5 45.15 23.91 22.67
N HIS A 6 46.42 23.69 22.36
CA HIS A 6 46.97 22.81 21.33
C HIS A 6 46.93 21.35 21.80
N LEU A 7 46.40 20.43 20.98
CA LEU A 7 46.84 19.03 21.01
C LEU A 7 46.90 18.47 19.58
N ARG A 8 48.07 17.97 19.21
CA ARG A 8 48.38 17.22 17.97
C ARG A 8 48.62 15.72 18.32
N PRO A 9 48.59 14.83 17.31
CA PRO A 9 48.19 13.42 17.46
C PRO A 9 49.38 12.46 17.63
N PHE A 10 49.11 11.27 18.17
CA PHE A 10 50.06 10.16 18.16
C PHE A 10 49.51 8.94 17.41
N ARG A 11 50.26 8.54 16.36
CA ARG A 11 50.22 7.25 15.67
C ARG A 11 51.21 6.30 16.34
N GLY A 12 50.89 5.01 16.35
CA GLY A 12 51.90 3.94 16.18
C GLY A 12 51.93 2.84 17.25
N PRO A 13 52.38 1.61 16.87
CA PRO A 13 51.77 0.35 17.30
C PRO A 13 52.70 -0.53 18.16
N LEU A 14 52.16 -1.53 18.87
CA LEU A 14 52.94 -2.61 19.47
C LEU A 14 52.27 -3.99 19.34
N SER A 15 53.04 -4.91 18.77
CA SER A 15 52.84 -6.34 18.63
C SER A 15 53.58 -7.12 19.72
N SER A 16 53.08 -8.28 20.16
CA SER A 16 53.92 -9.44 20.51
C SER A 16 53.09 -10.73 20.63
N VAL A 17 53.26 -11.69 19.71
CA VAL A 17 54.10 -12.92 19.77
C VAL A 17 53.44 -14.10 20.47
N LEU A 18 53.17 -15.18 19.72
CA LEU A 18 53.47 -16.55 20.16
C LEU A 18 53.80 -17.48 18.98
N ARG A 19 55.01 -18.05 19.12
CA ARG A 19 55.87 -18.87 18.26
C ARG A 19 55.23 -19.96 17.39
N ARG A 20 55.61 -19.95 16.11
CA ARG A 20 55.71 -21.11 15.20
C ARG A 20 57.03 -21.86 15.46
N ARG A 21 56.99 -23.20 15.45
CA ARG A 21 58.15 -24.05 15.13
C ARG A 21 57.92 -24.68 13.76
N LEU A 22 58.92 -24.53 12.91
CA LEU A 22 59.08 -25.22 11.62
C LEU A 22 59.84 -26.53 11.85
N CYS A 23 59.45 -27.59 11.14
CA CYS A 23 60.37 -28.61 10.65
C CYS A 23 59.99 -28.92 9.18
N CYS A 24 60.98 -28.79 8.30
CA CYS A 24 60.93 -29.14 6.88
C CYS A 24 61.03 -30.66 6.70
N THR A 25 60.43 -31.20 5.62
CA THR A 25 61.10 -32.10 4.66
C THR A 25 60.21 -32.46 3.46
N SER A 26 60.73 -32.15 2.27
CA SER A 26 60.70 -32.89 0.99
C SER A 26 59.39 -33.43 0.39
N TYR A 27 59.20 -33.03 -0.88
CA TYR A 27 58.32 -33.58 -1.90
C TYR A 27 58.31 -35.12 -1.97
N SER A 28 57.11 -35.70 -2.02
CA SER A 28 56.86 -36.99 -2.68
C SER A 28 55.49 -36.94 -3.38
N THR A 29 55.51 -37.16 -4.69
CA THR A 29 54.37 -37.30 -5.59
C THR A 29 53.56 -38.56 -5.23
N GLN A 30 52.32 -38.39 -4.76
CA GLN A 30 51.29 -39.43 -4.81
C GLN A 30 49.93 -38.82 -5.20
N GLN A 31 49.23 -39.54 -6.07
CA GLN A 31 48.00 -39.17 -6.76
C GLN A 31 46.83 -38.82 -5.83
N PRO A 32 45.84 -38.03 -6.30
CA PRO A 32 44.69 -37.66 -5.49
C PRO A 32 43.73 -38.84 -5.36
N HIS A 33 43.73 -39.50 -4.20
CA HIS A 33 42.62 -40.35 -3.78
C HIS A 33 41.59 -39.53 -3.01
N SER A 34 40.34 -39.71 -3.43
CA SER A 34 39.09 -39.17 -2.91
C SER A 34 38.98 -39.19 -1.38
N LEU A 35 38.92 -38.01 -0.76
CA LEU A 35 38.43 -37.84 0.60
C LEU A 35 36.91 -37.62 0.57
N GLN A 36 36.16 -38.72 0.65
CA GLN A 36 34.82 -38.70 1.24
C GLN A 36 34.99 -38.33 2.71
N GLY A 37 34.53 -37.14 3.11
CA GLY A 37 34.39 -36.78 4.51
C GLY A 37 33.38 -37.71 5.18
N SER A 38 33.80 -38.44 6.21
CA SER A 38 32.94 -39.27 7.04
C SER A 38 31.91 -38.40 7.77
N LEU A 39 30.63 -38.76 7.64
CA LEU A 39 29.50 -38.11 8.32
C LEU A 39 29.62 -38.31 9.85
N PRO A 40 29.19 -37.33 10.68
CA PRO A 40 29.03 -37.56 12.12
C PRO A 40 28.01 -38.70 12.35
N PRO A 41 28.25 -39.63 13.29
CA PRO A 41 27.49 -40.86 13.47
C PRO A 41 26.01 -40.68 13.87
N GLU A 42 25.52 -39.46 14.07
CA GLU A 42 24.18 -39.15 14.59
C GLU A 42 23.24 -38.45 13.59
N THR A 43 23.67 -38.26 12.34
CA THR A 43 22.87 -37.51 11.36
C THR A 43 21.80 -38.39 10.72
N ARG A 44 20.54 -38.21 11.12
CA ARG A 44 19.40 -38.95 10.57
C ARG A 44 19.01 -38.43 9.18
N LEU A 45 19.15 -39.27 8.16
CA LEU A 45 18.77 -38.97 6.77
C LEU A 45 17.62 -39.89 6.33
N ASN A 46 16.76 -39.39 5.44
CA ASN A 46 15.79 -40.24 4.75
C ASN A 46 16.41 -40.90 3.49
N PRO A 47 15.71 -41.82 2.78
CA PRO A 47 16.23 -42.47 1.57
C PRO A 47 16.61 -41.54 0.41
N LEU A 48 16.20 -40.27 0.47
CA LEU A 48 16.49 -39.23 -0.52
C LEU A 48 17.61 -38.28 -0.06
N ASN A 49 18.35 -38.64 0.99
CA ASN A 49 19.41 -37.84 1.62
C ASN A 49 18.92 -36.49 2.18
N ILE A 50 17.64 -36.38 2.55
CA ILE A 50 17.10 -35.23 3.27
C ILE A 50 17.44 -35.37 4.75
N GLN A 51 18.01 -34.31 5.33
CA GLN A 51 18.29 -34.26 6.75
C GLN A 51 17.00 -34.15 7.55
N MET A 52 16.79 -35.11 8.44
CA MET A 52 15.66 -35.17 9.34
C MET A 52 16.05 -34.58 10.71
N LEU A 53 15.08 -34.50 11.63
CA LEU A 53 15.35 -34.09 13.01
C LEU A 53 16.48 -34.92 13.65
N SER A 54 17.24 -34.32 14.57
CA SER A 54 18.27 -35.04 15.34
C SER A 54 17.67 -36.23 16.09
N GLN A 55 18.47 -37.27 16.32
CA GLN A 55 18.03 -38.48 17.01
C GLN A 55 17.42 -38.16 18.39
N ASN A 56 18.08 -37.30 19.16
CA ASN A 56 17.62 -36.84 20.47
C ASN A 56 16.22 -36.20 20.43
N LEU A 57 15.94 -35.35 19.44
CA LEU A 57 14.62 -34.73 19.28
C LEU A 57 13.59 -35.72 18.75
N HIS A 58 14.00 -36.61 17.86
CA HIS A 58 13.15 -37.65 17.30
C HIS A 58 12.63 -38.61 18.37
N GLU A 59 13.50 -39.06 19.27
CA GLU A 59 13.14 -39.92 20.40
C GLU A 59 12.17 -39.22 21.36
N GLN A 60 12.35 -37.93 21.63
CA GLN A 60 11.46 -37.17 22.51
C GLN A 60 10.08 -36.90 21.89
N ILE A 61 10.01 -36.58 20.59
CA ILE A 61 8.77 -36.18 19.91
C ILE A 61 8.00 -37.40 19.37
N PHE A 62 8.70 -38.34 18.75
CA PHE A 62 8.11 -39.50 18.06
C PHE A 62 8.34 -40.81 18.79
N ARG A 63 8.99 -40.80 19.97
CA ARG A 63 9.19 -41.99 20.83
C ARG A 63 9.88 -43.15 20.11
N GLY A 64 10.78 -42.82 19.19
CA GLY A 64 11.53 -43.81 18.42
C GLY A 64 10.73 -44.51 17.32
N ALA A 65 9.59 -43.96 16.89
CA ALA A 65 8.84 -44.50 15.76
C ALA A 65 9.69 -44.47 14.48
N GLU A 66 9.91 -45.63 13.87
CA GLU A 66 10.59 -45.74 12.59
C GLU A 66 9.59 -45.67 11.44
N GLN A 67 9.94 -44.93 10.39
CA GLN A 67 9.12 -44.80 9.20
C GLN A 67 9.63 -45.77 8.13
N GLU A 68 8.76 -46.69 7.71
CA GLU A 68 9.03 -47.55 6.57
C GLU A 68 8.72 -46.82 5.26
N TYR A 69 9.54 -47.10 4.24
CA TYR A 69 9.42 -46.52 2.89
C TYR A 69 9.34 -47.64 1.87
N GLU A 70 8.42 -47.53 0.91
CA GLU A 70 8.30 -48.49 -0.20
C GLU A 70 9.36 -48.18 -1.27
N ASP A 71 10.12 -49.20 -1.68
CA ASP A 71 11.19 -49.07 -2.67
C ASP A 71 10.73 -48.47 -4.00
N GLU A 72 9.52 -48.84 -4.47
CA GLU A 72 8.94 -48.31 -5.71
C GLU A 72 8.75 -46.78 -5.64
N LYS A 73 8.29 -46.27 -4.48
CA LYS A 73 8.09 -44.84 -4.25
C LYS A 73 9.43 -44.11 -4.14
N VAL A 74 10.43 -44.72 -3.51
CA VAL A 74 11.80 -44.17 -3.43
C VAL A 74 12.40 -44.04 -4.83
N GLU A 75 12.34 -45.11 -5.63
CA GLU A 75 12.88 -45.11 -6.99
C GLU A 75 12.15 -44.12 -7.90
N ARG A 76 10.82 -44.03 -7.79
CA ARG A 76 10.02 -43.02 -8.50
C ARG A 76 10.48 -41.60 -8.16
N SER A 77 10.75 -41.33 -6.89
CA SER A 77 11.22 -40.03 -6.39
C SER A 77 12.63 -39.72 -6.90
N ILE A 78 13.55 -40.69 -6.87
CA ILE A 78 14.90 -40.54 -7.42
C ILE A 78 14.83 -40.23 -8.93
N ARG A 79 14.04 -40.99 -9.70
CA ARG A 79 13.84 -40.72 -11.14
C ARG A 79 13.29 -39.32 -11.39
N HIS A 80 12.37 -38.85 -10.55
CA HIS A 80 11.84 -37.50 -10.63
C HIS A 80 12.92 -36.44 -10.35
N LEU A 81 13.69 -36.57 -9.26
CA LEU A 81 14.76 -35.63 -8.91
C LEU A 81 15.90 -35.63 -9.96
N GLN A 82 16.20 -36.77 -10.58
CA GLN A 82 17.16 -36.87 -11.68
C GLN A 82 16.70 -36.08 -12.92
N ARG A 83 15.42 -36.19 -13.31
CA ARG A 83 14.85 -35.39 -14.41
C ARG A 83 14.98 -33.88 -14.16
N HIS A 84 14.97 -33.45 -12.89
CA HIS A 84 15.13 -32.05 -12.51
C HIS A 84 16.57 -31.62 -12.21
N GLN A 85 17.55 -32.51 -12.42
CA GLN A 85 18.96 -32.23 -12.13
C GLN A 85 19.18 -31.80 -10.67
N LEU A 86 18.44 -32.43 -9.74
CA LEU A 86 18.54 -32.17 -8.29
C LEU A 86 19.19 -33.33 -7.54
N TRP A 87 19.08 -34.56 -8.06
CA TRP A 87 19.70 -35.73 -7.47
C TRP A 87 21.24 -35.64 -7.49
N GLY A 88 21.88 -36.05 -6.39
CA GLY A 88 23.34 -36.08 -6.27
C GLY A 88 24.01 -34.72 -6.02
N LYS A 89 23.24 -33.65 -5.76
CA LYS A 89 23.79 -32.35 -5.35
C LYS A 89 24.14 -32.34 -3.86
N GLU A 90 25.20 -31.60 -3.50
CA GLU A 90 25.67 -31.49 -2.12
C GLU A 90 24.67 -30.76 -1.20
N ALA A 91 24.11 -31.51 -0.25
CA ALA A 91 23.34 -30.96 0.86
C ALA A 91 24.29 -30.34 1.90
N SER A 92 23.99 -29.13 2.39
CA SER A 92 24.64 -28.63 3.60
C SER A 92 23.96 -29.29 4.79
N LEU A 93 24.71 -30.12 5.51
CA LEU A 93 24.23 -30.68 6.77
C LEU A 93 24.33 -29.62 7.85
N LEU A 94 23.24 -29.42 8.58
CA LEU A 94 23.21 -28.63 9.79
C LEU A 94 23.76 -29.49 10.96
N PRO A 95 24.43 -28.89 11.95
CA PRO A 95 24.86 -29.62 13.13
C PRO A 95 23.65 -30.20 13.88
N GLY A 96 23.85 -31.35 14.53
CA GLY A 96 22.86 -31.93 15.42
C GLY A 96 22.50 -30.98 16.57
N VAL A 97 21.22 -30.98 16.96
CA VAL A 97 20.73 -30.22 18.11
C VAL A 97 20.39 -31.17 19.23
N GLU A 98 21.00 -30.95 20.40
CA GLU A 98 20.69 -31.63 21.66
C GLU A 98 19.85 -30.68 22.51
N LEU A 99 18.51 -30.81 22.44
CA LEU A 99 17.59 -30.00 23.21
C LEU A 99 16.67 -30.92 24.02
N GLN A 100 16.64 -30.71 25.33
CA GLN A 100 15.72 -31.39 26.22
C GLN A 100 14.36 -30.67 26.20
N LEU A 101 13.36 -31.30 25.60
CA LEU A 101 11.99 -30.81 25.54
C LEU A 101 11.22 -31.19 26.82
N PRO A 102 10.30 -30.32 27.29
CA PRO A 102 9.37 -30.68 28.35
C PRO A 102 8.50 -31.90 27.96
N HIS A 103 8.01 -32.62 28.97
CA HIS A 103 7.14 -33.75 28.73
C HIS A 103 5.86 -33.34 27.97
N MET A 104 5.57 -34.05 26.87
CA MET A 104 4.36 -33.81 26.09
C MET A 104 3.12 -34.30 26.82
N TYR A 105 2.09 -33.45 26.93
CA TYR A 105 0.77 -33.83 27.45
C TYR A 105 0.05 -34.95 26.71
N GLY A 106 0.35 -35.18 25.41
CA GLY A 106 -0.35 -36.14 24.56
C GLY A 106 0.59 -37.21 24.01
N GLU A 107 0.01 -38.25 23.40
CA GLU A 107 0.76 -39.37 22.82
C GLU A 107 1.51 -39.02 21.53
N ASN A 108 0.96 -38.08 20.76
CA ASN A 108 1.55 -37.55 19.54
C ASN A 108 1.38 -36.02 19.48
N ILE A 109 2.00 -35.38 18.50
CA ILE A 109 1.98 -33.92 18.31
C ILE A 109 0.54 -33.37 18.25
N ASN A 110 -0.34 -34.01 17.47
CA ASN A 110 -1.73 -33.57 17.31
C ASN A 110 -2.50 -33.65 18.65
N GLY A 111 -2.39 -34.78 19.36
CA GLY A 111 -2.98 -34.97 20.67
C GLY A 111 -2.45 -33.97 21.70
N HIS A 112 -1.14 -33.69 21.68
CA HIS A 112 -0.51 -32.70 22.53
C HIS A 112 -1.09 -31.30 22.32
N PHE A 113 -1.15 -30.81 21.07
CA PHE A 113 -1.70 -29.49 20.77
C PHE A 113 -3.20 -29.39 21.04
N ARG A 114 -3.97 -30.47 20.81
CA ARG A 114 -5.40 -30.54 21.16
C ARG A 114 -5.60 -30.38 22.67
N LEU A 115 -4.87 -31.15 23.49
CA LEU A 115 -4.96 -31.08 24.96
C LEU A 115 -4.48 -29.73 25.51
N LEU A 116 -3.40 -29.19 24.95
CA LEU A 116 -2.88 -27.87 25.32
C LEU A 116 -3.92 -26.78 25.06
N ALA A 117 -4.48 -26.74 23.86
CA ALA A 117 -5.50 -25.77 23.49
C ALA A 117 -6.77 -25.90 24.31
N GLN A 118 -7.23 -27.15 24.58
CA GLN A 118 -8.36 -27.39 25.47
C GLN A 118 -8.09 -26.83 26.87
N LYS A 119 -6.96 -27.15 27.49
CA LYS A 119 -6.61 -26.63 28.83
C LYS A 119 -6.55 -25.11 28.88
N GLN A 120 -5.99 -24.47 27.85
CA GLN A 120 -5.86 -23.01 27.78
C GLN A 120 -7.20 -22.31 27.54
N SER A 121 -8.06 -22.88 26.70
CA SER A 121 -9.30 -22.22 26.25
C SER A 121 -10.54 -22.60 27.06
N LEU A 122 -10.53 -23.72 27.78
CA LEU A 122 -11.68 -24.23 28.53
C LEU A 122 -12.36 -23.19 29.45
N PRO A 123 -11.65 -22.41 30.30
CA PRO A 123 -12.33 -21.45 31.18
C PRO A 123 -13.07 -20.36 30.40
N TYR A 124 -12.53 -19.94 29.25
CA TYR A 124 -13.17 -18.96 28.37
C TYR A 124 -14.32 -19.58 27.58
N LEU A 125 -14.21 -20.84 27.16
CA LEU A 125 -15.29 -21.55 26.51
C LEU A 125 -16.48 -21.77 27.46
N GLU A 126 -16.23 -22.12 28.72
CA GLU A 126 -17.27 -22.23 29.74
C GLU A 126 -17.96 -20.87 30.00
N ALA A 127 -17.19 -19.78 30.05
CA ALA A 127 -17.75 -18.43 30.16
C ALA A 127 -18.59 -18.05 28.93
N ALA A 128 -18.12 -18.39 27.73
CA ALA A 128 -18.83 -18.19 26.47
C ALA A 128 -20.17 -18.96 26.45
N SER A 129 -20.15 -20.25 26.81
CA SER A 129 -21.34 -21.09 26.86
C SER A 129 -22.35 -20.62 27.91
N LYS A 130 -21.91 -20.17 29.09
CA LYS A 130 -22.79 -19.57 30.09
C LYS A 130 -23.44 -18.28 29.60
N LEU A 131 -22.67 -17.43 28.91
CA LEU A 131 -23.18 -16.19 28.32
C LEU A 131 -24.18 -16.45 27.18
N GLN A 132 -23.94 -17.49 26.39
CA GLN A 132 -24.81 -17.91 25.29
C GLN A 132 -26.16 -18.46 25.79
N GLN A 133 -26.15 -19.28 26.85
CA GLN A 133 -27.33 -19.99 27.32
C GLN A 133 -28.23 -19.15 28.25
N ALA A 134 -27.69 -18.09 28.84
CA ALA A 134 -28.43 -17.27 29.79
C ALA A 134 -29.36 -16.26 29.08
N PRO A 135 -30.62 -16.11 29.53
CA PRO A 135 -31.45 -15.00 29.09
C PRO A 135 -30.89 -13.68 29.62
N LEU A 136 -30.92 -12.63 28.80
CA LEU A 136 -30.48 -11.30 29.25
C LEU A 136 -31.44 -10.73 30.30
N PRO A 137 -30.92 -10.04 31.33
CA PRO A 137 -31.76 -9.30 32.27
C PRO A 137 -32.51 -8.16 31.57
N PRO A 138 -33.65 -7.69 32.12
CA PRO A 138 -34.40 -6.59 31.55
C PRO A 138 -33.52 -5.34 31.45
N MET A 139 -33.56 -4.69 30.29
CA MET A 139 -32.80 -3.46 30.04
C MET A 139 -33.33 -2.31 30.91
N PRO A 140 -32.45 -1.52 31.54
CA PRO A 140 -32.85 -0.32 32.26
C PRO A 140 -33.56 0.68 31.33
N GLN A 141 -34.58 1.39 31.84
CA GLN A 141 -35.20 2.49 31.10
C GLN A 141 -34.50 3.83 31.31
N ASP A 142 -34.01 4.07 32.52
CA ASP A 142 -33.28 5.28 32.89
C ASP A 142 -31.84 4.94 33.28
N TRP A 143 -30.88 5.59 32.65
CA TRP A 143 -29.46 5.40 32.91
C TRP A 143 -28.94 6.46 33.88
N VAL A 144 -28.15 6.05 34.87
CA VAL A 144 -27.59 6.97 35.87
C VAL A 144 -26.41 7.74 35.30
N TRP A 145 -26.47 9.08 35.40
CA TRP A 145 -25.41 10.00 34.99
C TRP A 145 -24.39 10.21 36.13
N GLU A 146 -23.52 9.22 36.35
CA GLU A 146 -22.44 9.28 37.36
C GLU A 146 -21.11 8.74 36.82
N VAL A 147 -19.98 9.27 37.32
CA VAL A 147 -18.64 8.88 36.86
C VAL A 147 -18.28 7.47 37.31
N GLY A 148 -17.82 6.65 36.36
CA GLY A 148 -17.42 5.26 36.61
C GLY A 148 -18.55 4.26 36.36
N TRP A 149 -18.44 3.06 36.92
CA TRP A 149 -19.36 1.97 36.66
C TRP A 149 -20.60 2.00 37.57
N MET A 150 -21.75 1.83 36.95
CA MET A 150 -23.05 1.58 37.60
C MET A 150 -23.58 0.22 37.16
N ARG A 151 -23.98 -0.60 38.12
CA ARG A 151 -24.59 -1.92 37.93
C ARG A 151 -26.11 -1.83 38.10
N TYR A 152 -26.85 -2.42 37.17
CA TYR A 152 -28.32 -2.48 37.18
C TYR A 152 -28.77 -3.92 37.35
N GLY A 153 -29.40 -4.21 38.48
CA GLY A 153 -29.96 -5.53 38.77
C GLY A 153 -31.30 -5.79 38.09
N PRO A 154 -31.79 -7.05 38.07
CA PRO A 154 -33.07 -7.41 37.44
C PRO A 154 -34.30 -6.69 38.02
N GLY A 155 -34.20 -6.23 39.28
CA GLY A 155 -35.24 -5.44 39.95
C GLY A 155 -35.17 -3.93 39.70
N GLY A 156 -34.30 -3.45 38.80
CA GLY A 156 -34.09 -2.03 38.52
C GLY A 156 -33.19 -1.30 39.52
N GLU A 157 -32.57 -2.02 40.46
CA GLU A 157 -31.64 -1.44 41.42
C GLU A 157 -30.34 -0.97 40.75
N ALA A 158 -29.98 0.31 40.90
CA ALA A 158 -28.72 0.87 40.43
C ALA A 158 -27.71 0.96 41.59
N ARG A 159 -26.52 0.36 41.44
CA ARG A 159 -25.44 0.40 42.44
C ARG A 159 -24.11 0.73 41.81
N ARG A 160 -23.34 1.61 42.45
CA ARG A 160 -21.98 1.92 42.03
C ARG A 160 -21.04 0.74 42.29
N VAL A 161 -20.22 0.41 41.30
CA VAL A 161 -19.20 -0.65 41.39
C VAL A 161 -17.87 -0.15 40.85
N ASP A 162 -16.76 -0.80 41.20
CA ASP A 162 -15.43 -0.43 40.68
C ASP A 162 -15.20 -0.97 39.26
N PHE A 163 -15.70 -2.18 38.99
CA PHE A 163 -15.67 -2.87 37.70
C PHE A 163 -16.69 -4.04 37.70
N PRO A 164 -17.07 -4.61 36.55
CA PRO A 164 -17.97 -5.77 36.49
C PRO A 164 -17.34 -7.06 37.06
N ASP A 165 -18.08 -7.83 37.87
CA ASP A 165 -17.53 -8.99 38.60
C ASP A 165 -17.66 -10.34 37.86
N GLU A 166 -18.41 -10.37 36.76
CA GLU A 166 -18.75 -11.58 36.02
C GLU A 166 -17.62 -12.12 35.14
N ALA A 167 -17.61 -13.44 34.93
CA ALA A 167 -16.60 -14.12 34.13
C ALA A 167 -16.78 -13.96 32.62
N GLY A 168 -17.99 -13.63 32.16
CA GLY A 168 -18.33 -13.46 30.75
C GLY A 168 -19.29 -12.27 30.59
N LEU A 169 -18.95 -11.34 29.71
CA LEU A 169 -19.74 -10.13 29.44
C LEU A 169 -19.64 -9.72 27.98
N VAL A 170 -20.70 -9.10 27.46
CA VAL A 170 -20.67 -8.37 26.18
C VAL A 170 -20.43 -6.90 26.49
N PHE A 171 -19.55 -6.25 25.73
CA PHE A 171 -19.08 -4.90 26.00
C PHE A 171 -18.91 -4.11 24.71
N ASP A 172 -19.27 -2.83 24.77
CA ASP A 172 -19.08 -1.84 23.71
C ASP A 172 -18.71 -0.47 24.32
N VAL A 173 -17.92 0.33 23.60
CA VAL A 173 -17.46 1.65 24.04
C VAL A 173 -17.58 2.68 22.92
N GLU A 174 -18.12 3.85 23.27
CA GLU A 174 -18.26 4.98 22.38
C GLU A 174 -17.31 6.13 22.74
N VAL A 175 -16.86 6.83 21.70
CA VAL A 175 -15.80 7.85 21.77
C VAL A 175 -16.21 9.08 20.97
N CYS A 176 -16.24 10.24 21.61
CA CYS A 176 -16.40 11.52 20.94
C CYS A 176 -15.13 11.88 20.16
N MET A 177 -15.15 11.69 18.84
CA MET A 177 -13.98 11.85 17.96
C MET A 177 -13.47 13.30 17.88
N ALA A 178 -14.34 14.29 18.15
CA ALA A 178 -13.98 15.70 18.19
C ALA A 178 -13.05 16.07 19.37
N GLU A 179 -13.12 15.31 20.47
CA GLU A 179 -12.44 15.60 21.74
C GLU A 179 -11.22 14.69 21.99
N GLY A 180 -10.93 13.77 21.05
CA GLY A 180 -9.72 12.95 21.04
C GLY A 180 -9.96 11.46 21.28
N HIS A 181 -8.97 10.79 21.90
CA HIS A 181 -8.90 9.32 22.02
C HIS A 181 -9.33 8.78 23.39
N CYS A 182 -10.19 9.49 24.12
CA CYS A 182 -10.67 9.06 25.43
C CYS A 182 -12.04 8.39 25.34
N PRO A 183 -12.28 7.32 26.11
CA PRO A 183 -13.61 6.71 26.16
C PRO A 183 -14.60 7.71 26.74
N THR A 184 -15.81 7.75 26.17
CA THR A 184 -16.87 8.71 26.55
C THR A 184 -17.97 8.00 27.33
N LEU A 185 -18.57 6.95 26.72
CA LEU A 185 -19.57 6.08 27.33
C LEU A 185 -19.20 4.63 27.05
N ALA A 186 -19.59 3.72 27.93
CA ALA A 186 -19.50 2.29 27.67
C ALA A 186 -20.68 1.55 28.29
N VAL A 187 -21.10 0.47 27.64
CA VAL A 187 -22.15 -0.41 28.15
C VAL A 187 -21.64 -1.83 28.17
N ALA A 188 -21.99 -2.57 29.22
CA ALA A 188 -21.79 -4.01 29.28
C ALA A 188 -23.04 -4.72 29.76
N VAL A 189 -23.19 -5.97 29.33
CA VAL A 189 -24.22 -6.87 29.85
C VAL A 189 -23.62 -8.22 30.22
N SER A 190 -24.06 -8.75 31.35
CA SER A 190 -23.75 -10.10 31.82
C SER A 190 -25.06 -10.89 31.93
N PRO A 191 -25.00 -12.22 32.17
CA PRO A 191 -26.17 -13.02 32.51
C PRO A 191 -26.99 -12.51 33.70
N THR A 192 -26.39 -11.67 34.56
CA THR A 192 -26.98 -11.26 35.83
C THR A 192 -27.35 -9.78 35.92
N ALA A 193 -26.69 -8.90 35.17
CA ALA A 193 -26.88 -7.46 35.28
C ALA A 193 -26.47 -6.69 34.01
N TRP A 194 -27.03 -5.49 33.87
CA TRP A 194 -26.53 -4.46 32.93
C TRP A 194 -25.54 -3.54 33.65
N TYR A 195 -24.64 -2.93 32.88
CA TYR A 195 -23.62 -2.03 33.37
C TYR A 195 -23.51 -0.81 32.45
N SER A 196 -23.41 0.37 33.04
CA SER A 196 -23.04 1.61 32.32
C SER A 196 -21.78 2.21 32.91
N TRP A 197 -20.93 2.76 32.05
CA TRP A 197 -19.76 3.52 32.45
C TRP A 197 -19.80 4.91 31.84
N CYS A 198 -19.63 5.94 32.66
CA CYS A 198 -19.49 7.32 32.19
C CYS A 198 -18.08 7.85 32.44
N SER A 199 -17.53 8.52 31.43
CA SER A 199 -16.24 9.16 31.51
C SER A 199 -16.24 10.35 32.45
N LYS A 200 -15.12 10.53 33.16
CA LYS A 200 -14.86 11.73 33.97
C LYS A 200 -14.94 13.01 33.12
N ARG A 201 -14.52 12.94 31.85
CA ARG A 201 -14.53 14.08 30.91
C ARG A 201 -15.93 14.50 30.49
N LEU A 202 -16.87 13.55 30.51
CA LEU A 202 -18.25 13.82 30.16
C LEU A 202 -18.95 14.62 31.25
N ILE A 203 -18.66 14.33 32.52
CA ILE A 203 -19.37 14.91 33.67
C ILE A 203 -18.63 16.13 34.25
N GLU A 204 -17.30 16.10 34.32
CA GLU A 204 -16.52 17.25 34.82
C GLU A 204 -16.28 18.29 33.72
N GLU A 205 -16.59 19.55 34.01
CA GLU A 205 -16.19 20.68 33.18
C GLU A 205 -14.79 21.16 33.58
N ARG A 206 -13.85 21.09 32.63
CA ARG A 206 -12.49 21.63 32.79
C ARG A 206 -12.14 22.48 31.57
N TYR A 207 -11.36 23.54 31.79
CA TYR A 207 -10.88 24.41 30.72
C TYR A 207 -9.97 23.69 29.71
N SER A 208 -9.17 22.71 30.16
CA SER A 208 -8.31 21.91 29.29
C SER A 208 -7.99 20.54 29.89
N TRP A 209 -7.97 19.51 29.05
CA TRP A 209 -7.50 18.18 29.40
C TRP A 209 -6.07 17.96 28.92
N SER A 210 -5.30 17.12 29.62
CA SER A 210 -4.00 16.68 29.12
C SER A 210 -4.16 15.89 27.81
N SER A 211 -3.27 16.17 26.85
CA SER A 211 -3.16 15.41 25.60
C SER A 211 -2.53 14.03 25.83
N GLN A 212 -1.75 13.86 26.90
CA GLN A 212 -1.11 12.59 27.23
C GLN A 212 -2.09 11.67 27.96
N LEU A 213 -2.36 10.51 27.36
CA LEU A 213 -3.22 9.48 27.93
C LEU A 213 -2.49 8.68 29.00
N THR A 214 -3.15 8.54 30.15
CA THR A 214 -2.70 7.65 31.23
C THR A 214 -3.75 6.56 31.49
N PRO A 215 -3.39 5.47 32.19
CA PRO A 215 -4.35 4.43 32.56
C PRO A 215 -5.55 4.94 33.38
N ALA A 216 -5.43 6.11 34.03
CA ALA A 216 -6.52 6.75 34.76
C ALA A 216 -7.63 7.34 33.85
N ASP A 217 -7.32 7.58 32.57
CA ASP A 217 -8.29 8.05 31.57
C ASP A 217 -9.07 6.90 30.90
N LEU A 218 -8.73 5.64 31.23
CA LEU A 218 -9.28 4.43 30.62
C LEU A 218 -10.30 3.73 31.50
N ILE A 219 -11.03 2.78 30.91
CA ILE A 219 -12.10 2.02 31.56
C ILE A 219 -11.48 0.89 32.40
N PRO A 220 -11.69 0.86 33.73
CA PRO A 220 -11.26 -0.24 34.57
C PRO A 220 -12.19 -1.45 34.38
N MET A 221 -11.66 -2.63 34.04
CA MET A 221 -12.46 -3.85 33.89
C MET A 221 -12.13 -4.93 34.93
N GLU A 222 -10.99 -4.84 35.59
CA GLU A 222 -10.49 -5.89 36.48
C GLU A 222 -9.88 -5.34 37.79
N THR A 223 -9.57 -4.05 37.82
CA THR A 223 -8.94 -3.37 38.95
C THR A 223 -9.66 -2.08 39.30
N PRO A 224 -9.68 -1.67 40.58
CA PRO A 224 -10.20 -0.35 40.95
C PRO A 224 -9.45 0.79 40.24
N THR A 225 -10.10 1.94 40.05
CA THR A 225 -9.57 3.07 39.27
C THR A 225 -8.15 3.48 39.69
N ASN A 226 -7.85 3.48 41.00
CA ASN A 226 -6.56 3.92 41.57
C ASN A 226 -5.56 2.79 41.83
N SER A 227 -5.84 1.56 41.43
CA SER A 227 -4.95 0.39 41.61
C SER A 227 -4.59 -0.24 40.29
N SER A 228 -3.36 -0.72 40.14
CA SER A 228 -2.94 -1.54 38.99
C SER A 228 -2.75 -3.01 39.36
N ARG A 229 -3.23 -3.40 40.56
CA ARG A 229 -3.15 -4.76 41.08
C ARG A 229 -4.53 -5.38 41.16
N PRO A 230 -4.68 -6.67 40.78
CA PRO A 230 -5.93 -7.36 40.90
C PRO A 230 -6.33 -7.52 42.38
N PRO A 231 -7.64 -7.52 42.68
CA PRO A 231 -8.14 -7.87 44.00
C PRO A 231 -7.61 -9.25 44.43
N GLY A 232 -7.06 -9.37 45.64
CA GLY A 232 -6.48 -10.62 46.14
C GLY A 232 -5.14 -11.03 45.50
N GLY A 233 -4.55 -10.20 44.63
CA GLY A 233 -3.21 -10.43 44.07
C GLY A 233 -3.14 -11.47 42.95
N GLN A 234 -4.28 -12.01 42.49
CA GLN A 234 -4.35 -12.98 41.40
C GLN A 234 -5.36 -12.54 40.33
N TRP A 235 -4.95 -12.64 39.05
CA TRP A 235 -5.84 -12.40 37.92
C TRP A 235 -6.82 -13.56 37.74
N ARG A 236 -8.09 -13.23 37.50
CA ARG A 236 -9.16 -14.19 37.19
C ARG A 236 -9.35 -14.28 35.68
N GLU A 237 -9.64 -15.47 35.18
CA GLU A 237 -9.99 -15.69 33.77
C GLU A 237 -11.33 -15.00 33.46
N ARG A 238 -11.35 -14.14 32.44
CA ARG A 238 -12.54 -13.41 32.00
C ARG A 238 -12.63 -13.39 30.48
N LEU A 239 -13.86 -13.52 29.96
CA LEU A 239 -14.17 -13.39 28.55
C LEU A 239 -14.96 -12.11 28.31
N ILE A 240 -14.47 -11.29 27.39
CA ILE A 240 -15.16 -10.10 26.92
C ILE A 240 -15.51 -10.30 25.44
N VAL A 241 -16.79 -10.22 25.12
CA VAL A 241 -17.31 -10.33 23.76
C VAL A 241 -17.69 -8.94 23.26
N GLY A 242 -17.33 -8.60 22.03
CA GLY A 242 -17.68 -7.32 21.41
C GLY A 242 -17.83 -7.44 19.91
N HIS A 243 -18.37 -6.40 19.27
CA HIS A 243 -18.36 -6.28 17.82
C HIS A 243 -17.26 -5.32 17.40
N ASN A 244 -16.22 -5.82 16.74
CA ASN A 244 -14.94 -5.11 16.59
C ASN A 244 -14.24 -4.85 17.94
N VAL A 245 -14.19 -5.89 18.77
CA VAL A 245 -13.64 -5.88 20.14
C VAL A 245 -12.22 -5.31 20.26
N SER A 246 -11.45 -5.32 19.18
CA SER A 246 -10.09 -4.78 19.16
C SER A 246 -10.06 -3.26 19.37
N PHE A 247 -11.09 -2.55 18.89
CA PHE A 247 -11.31 -1.14 19.17
C PHE A 247 -11.65 -0.96 20.65
N ASP A 248 -12.63 -1.72 21.16
CA ASP A 248 -13.11 -1.61 22.55
C ASP A 248 -12.01 -1.92 23.56
N ARG A 249 -11.23 -2.97 23.28
CA ARG A 249 -10.05 -3.37 24.05
C ARG A 249 -9.05 -2.23 24.22
N SER A 250 -8.88 -1.38 23.22
CA SER A 250 -7.94 -0.25 23.30
C SER A 250 -8.35 0.82 24.33
N TYR A 251 -9.55 0.72 24.91
CA TYR A 251 -10.03 1.61 25.99
C TYR A 251 -10.02 0.96 27.36
N ILE A 252 -9.60 -0.31 27.47
CA ILE A 252 -9.52 -1.03 28.75
C ILE A 252 -8.17 -0.80 29.40
N LYS A 253 -8.19 -0.34 30.65
CA LYS A 253 -7.04 0.05 31.44
C LYS A 253 -6.00 -1.07 31.59
N GLU A 254 -6.43 -2.25 32.01
CA GLU A 254 -5.53 -3.36 32.39
C GLU A 254 -4.79 -3.97 31.20
N GLN A 255 -5.27 -3.74 29.98
CA GLN A 255 -4.65 -4.23 28.76
C GLN A 255 -3.34 -3.53 28.43
N TYR A 256 -3.08 -2.35 29.02
CA TYR A 256 -1.83 -1.61 28.88
C TYR A 256 -0.77 -2.00 29.94
N LEU A 257 -1.11 -2.86 30.90
CA LEU A 257 -0.14 -3.33 31.88
C LEU A 257 0.85 -4.30 31.25
N LEU A 258 2.15 -4.11 31.51
CA LEU A 258 3.22 -4.93 30.94
C LEU A 258 3.07 -6.43 31.25
N LYS A 259 2.62 -6.75 32.46
CA LYS A 259 2.15 -8.10 32.81
C LYS A 259 0.65 -8.13 32.58
N GLY A 260 0.26 -8.59 31.40
CA GLY A 260 -1.14 -8.63 30.98
C GLY A 260 -2.01 -9.46 31.91
N SER A 261 -3.30 -9.14 31.92
CA SER A 261 -4.30 -9.87 32.68
C SER A 261 -4.67 -11.21 32.03
N LYS A 262 -5.54 -11.97 32.69
CA LYS A 262 -6.17 -13.18 32.15
C LYS A 262 -7.51 -12.87 31.47
N ALA A 263 -7.79 -11.63 31.12
CA ALA A 263 -8.90 -11.31 30.23
C ALA A 263 -8.55 -11.73 28.79
N ARG A 264 -9.53 -12.29 28.08
CA ARG A 264 -9.46 -12.61 26.65
C ARG A 264 -10.69 -12.06 25.93
N PHE A 265 -10.50 -11.79 24.65
CA PHE A 265 -11.48 -11.07 23.83
C PHE A 265 -11.97 -11.94 22.70
N LEU A 266 -13.27 -11.89 22.42
CA LEU A 266 -13.89 -12.59 21.31
C LEU A 266 -14.68 -11.61 20.46
N ASP A 267 -14.36 -11.58 19.17
CA ASP A 267 -14.90 -10.61 18.22
C ASP A 267 -15.95 -11.26 17.32
N THR A 268 -17.20 -10.81 17.42
CA THR A 268 -18.29 -11.29 16.56
C THR A 268 -18.07 -10.95 15.08
N MET A 269 -17.36 -9.86 14.78
CA MET A 269 -16.98 -9.54 13.39
C MET A 269 -15.99 -10.59 12.84
N SER A 270 -15.02 -11.00 13.64
CA SER A 270 -14.07 -12.07 13.27
C SER A 270 -14.74 -13.43 13.14
N LEU A 271 -15.68 -13.76 14.04
CA LEU A 271 -16.48 -15.00 13.94
C LEU A 271 -17.31 -15.01 12.64
N HIS A 272 -17.99 -13.90 12.33
CA HIS A 272 -18.72 -13.74 11.07
C HIS A 272 -17.82 -13.97 9.85
N MET A 273 -16.63 -13.35 9.81
CA MET A 273 -15.68 -13.54 8.71
C MET A 273 -15.22 -14.99 8.55
N ALA A 274 -15.06 -15.73 9.65
CA ALA A 274 -14.67 -17.13 9.63
C ALA A 274 -15.81 -18.07 9.15
N ILE A 275 -17.07 -17.69 9.36
CA ILE A 275 -18.27 -18.47 9.01
C ILE A 275 -18.78 -18.11 7.60
N SER A 276 -19.07 -16.83 7.36
CA SER A 276 -19.77 -16.32 6.17
C SER A 276 -19.08 -15.11 5.53
N GLY A 277 -17.76 -14.96 5.68
CA GLY A 277 -17.01 -13.83 5.13
C GLY A 277 -16.97 -13.77 3.60
N LEU A 278 -16.85 -12.55 3.05
CA LEU A 278 -16.77 -12.29 1.60
C LEU A 278 -15.35 -11.97 1.14
N THR A 279 -14.96 -12.48 -0.03
CA THR A 279 -13.74 -12.01 -0.71
C THR A 279 -13.89 -10.56 -1.18
N GLY A 280 -12.78 -9.85 -1.43
CA GLY A 280 -12.85 -8.44 -1.86
C GLY A 280 -13.68 -8.22 -3.13
N PHE A 281 -13.58 -9.14 -4.10
CA PHE A 281 -14.42 -9.11 -5.29
C PHE A 281 -15.89 -9.37 -4.95
N GLN A 282 -16.20 -10.42 -4.20
CA GLN A 282 -17.58 -10.72 -3.78
C GLN A 282 -18.20 -9.59 -2.96
N ARG A 283 -17.44 -8.92 -2.08
CA ARG A 283 -17.92 -7.75 -1.33
C ARG A 283 -18.34 -6.62 -2.27
N THR A 284 -17.57 -6.38 -3.33
CA THR A 284 -17.90 -5.39 -4.35
C THR A 284 -19.18 -5.77 -5.11
N LEU A 285 -19.34 -7.06 -5.45
CA LEU A 285 -20.55 -7.59 -6.07
C LEU A 285 -21.78 -7.46 -5.16
N TRP A 286 -21.64 -7.81 -3.88
CA TRP A 286 -22.68 -7.74 -2.87
C TRP A 286 -23.15 -6.29 -2.69
N MET A 287 -22.21 -5.35 -2.54
CA MET A 287 -22.50 -3.92 -2.46
C MET A 287 -23.22 -3.39 -3.71
N ALA A 288 -22.79 -3.81 -4.90
CA ALA A 288 -23.43 -3.40 -6.15
C ALA A 288 -24.88 -3.91 -6.24
N ASN A 289 -25.14 -5.12 -5.74
CA ASN A 289 -26.46 -5.74 -5.73
C ASN A 289 -27.41 -5.07 -4.72
N LYS A 290 -26.98 -4.92 -3.46
CA LYS A 290 -27.78 -4.34 -2.37
C LYS A 290 -27.98 -2.82 -2.48
N HIS A 291 -26.96 -2.07 -2.91
CA HIS A 291 -27.03 -0.60 -3.02
C HIS A 291 -27.33 -0.08 -4.43
N GLY A 292 -27.72 -0.94 -5.37
CA GLY A 292 -28.36 -0.53 -6.63
C GLY A 292 -27.52 0.30 -7.60
N LYS A 293 -26.17 0.26 -7.55
CA LYS A 293 -25.34 0.95 -8.55
C LYS A 293 -25.40 0.20 -9.89
N ARG A 294 -26.34 0.60 -10.76
CA ARG A 294 -26.54 0.09 -12.15
C ARG A 294 -25.23 -0.14 -12.93
N ARG A 295 -24.21 0.70 -12.72
CA ARG A 295 -22.91 0.63 -13.40
C ARG A 295 -22.08 -0.60 -13.00
N GLY A 296 -22.07 -0.94 -11.70
CA GLY A 296 -21.40 -2.16 -11.21
C GLY A 296 -22.10 -3.43 -11.70
N LEU A 297 -23.43 -3.43 -11.75
CA LEU A 297 -24.20 -4.57 -12.25
C LEU A 297 -23.92 -4.86 -13.75
N LEU A 298 -23.69 -3.82 -14.57
CA LEU A 298 -23.35 -3.94 -15.99
C LEU A 298 -21.93 -4.46 -16.23
N GLU A 299 -20.94 -3.95 -15.50
CA GLU A 299 -19.55 -4.42 -15.56
C GLU A 299 -19.44 -5.90 -15.15
N VAL A 300 -20.25 -6.30 -14.17
CA VAL A 300 -20.32 -7.68 -13.68
C VAL A 300 -20.99 -8.62 -14.68
N LYS A 301 -22.09 -8.20 -15.32
CA LYS A 301 -22.71 -8.96 -16.42
C LYS A 301 -21.72 -9.18 -17.57
N ALA A 302 -20.89 -8.17 -17.88
CA ALA A 302 -19.82 -8.29 -18.87
C ALA A 302 -18.71 -9.26 -18.43
N HIS A 303 -18.29 -9.22 -17.16
CA HIS A 303 -17.28 -10.13 -16.62
C HIS A 303 -17.77 -11.58 -16.60
N MET A 304 -19.02 -11.84 -16.21
CA MET A 304 -19.60 -13.20 -16.25
C MET A 304 -19.74 -13.73 -17.68
N LYS A 305 -20.08 -12.88 -18.65
CA LYS A 305 -20.03 -13.23 -20.08
C LYS A 305 -18.62 -13.58 -20.57
N LYS A 306 -17.56 -12.98 -20.01
CA LYS A 306 -16.16 -13.31 -20.34
C LYS A 306 -15.64 -14.59 -19.68
N VAL A 307 -16.12 -14.91 -18.46
CA VAL A 307 -15.68 -16.11 -17.70
C VAL A 307 -16.49 -17.35 -18.08
N GLY A 308 -17.74 -17.18 -18.53
CA GLY A 308 -18.54 -18.25 -19.11
C GLY A 308 -17.93 -18.70 -20.44
N ARG A 309 -17.20 -19.82 -20.45
CA ARG A 309 -16.79 -20.49 -21.69
C ARG A 309 -18.05 -20.82 -22.51
N PRO A 310 -18.12 -20.43 -23.79
CA PRO A 310 -19.22 -20.85 -24.65
C PRO A 310 -19.05 -22.35 -24.91
N GLY A 311 -19.85 -23.21 -24.26
CA GLY A 311 -19.85 -24.65 -24.57
C GLY A 311 -20.21 -25.62 -23.45
N ARG A 312 -20.35 -25.22 -22.17
CA ARG A 312 -20.86 -26.12 -21.11
C ARG A 312 -22.27 -25.71 -20.70
N LYS A 313 -23.28 -26.31 -21.35
CA LYS A 313 -24.70 -26.10 -21.01
C LYS A 313 -25.30 -27.14 -20.07
N GLU A 314 -24.56 -28.15 -19.64
CA GLU A 314 -25.10 -29.25 -18.82
C GLU A 314 -24.22 -29.52 -17.59
N GLY A 315 -24.25 -28.56 -16.65
CA GLY A 315 -23.87 -28.77 -15.26
C GLY A 315 -24.93 -28.12 -14.36
N PRO A 316 -25.04 -28.48 -13.08
CA PRO A 316 -26.02 -27.85 -12.18
C PRO A 316 -25.83 -26.34 -12.24
N MET A 317 -26.92 -25.56 -12.33
CA MET A 317 -26.87 -24.09 -12.27
C MET A 317 -26.35 -23.62 -10.89
N ILE A 318 -25.06 -23.80 -10.60
CA ILE A 318 -24.35 -23.09 -9.52
C ILE A 318 -23.94 -21.72 -10.08
N GLY A 319 -24.95 -21.01 -10.60
CA GLY A 319 -24.86 -19.70 -11.24
C GLY A 319 -25.91 -18.74 -10.70
N SER A 320 -26.52 -19.06 -9.56
CA SER A 320 -27.49 -18.19 -8.90
C SER A 320 -26.77 -17.35 -7.83
N TRP A 321 -27.21 -16.10 -7.69
CA TRP A 321 -26.72 -15.14 -6.71
C TRP A 321 -27.07 -15.53 -5.25
N ASP A 322 -27.44 -16.78 -5.00
CA ASP A 322 -27.90 -17.30 -3.71
C ASP A 322 -26.88 -17.09 -2.59
N TRP A 323 -25.58 -17.06 -2.92
CA TRP A 323 -24.52 -16.78 -1.95
C TRP A 323 -24.62 -15.37 -1.35
N VAL A 324 -25.27 -14.41 -2.02
CA VAL A 324 -25.51 -13.05 -1.51
C VAL A 324 -26.50 -13.04 -0.34
N ASN A 325 -27.40 -14.03 -0.29
CA ASN A 325 -28.42 -14.11 0.75
C ASN A 325 -27.92 -14.81 2.02
N ILE A 326 -26.82 -15.54 1.95
CA ILE A 326 -26.22 -16.28 3.08
C ILE A 326 -24.97 -15.60 3.66
N SER A 327 -24.70 -14.37 3.23
CA SER A 327 -23.50 -13.61 3.60
C SER A 327 -23.77 -12.11 3.62
N SER A 328 -22.95 -11.35 4.34
CA SER A 328 -23.11 -9.92 4.57
C SER A 328 -21.76 -9.19 4.60
N ILE A 329 -21.81 -7.87 4.69
CA ILE A 329 -20.65 -7.05 5.07
C ILE A 329 -20.44 -7.17 6.58
N ASN A 330 -19.26 -6.78 7.04
CA ASN A 330 -18.75 -6.91 8.39
C ASN A 330 -19.42 -6.03 9.46
N ASN A 331 -20.25 -5.04 9.11
CA ASN A 331 -20.81 -4.12 10.10
C ASN A 331 -21.93 -4.78 10.92
N LEU A 332 -22.11 -4.35 12.17
CA LEU A 332 -23.05 -4.99 13.10
C LEU A 332 -24.47 -5.04 12.54
N ALA A 333 -24.96 -3.97 11.92
CA ALA A 333 -26.32 -3.91 11.37
C ALA A 333 -26.56 -4.97 10.28
N ASP A 334 -25.64 -5.14 9.33
CA ASP A 334 -25.76 -6.13 8.26
C ASP A 334 -25.57 -7.56 8.79
N VAL A 335 -24.70 -7.74 9.79
CA VAL A 335 -24.48 -9.04 10.46
C VAL A 335 -25.70 -9.45 11.29
N HIS A 336 -26.25 -8.53 12.07
CA HIS A 336 -27.47 -8.75 12.86
C HIS A 336 -28.65 -9.08 11.96
N ALA A 337 -28.83 -8.35 10.87
CA ALA A 337 -29.85 -8.63 9.86
C ALA A 337 -29.70 -10.02 9.19
N LEU A 338 -28.47 -10.53 9.09
CA LEU A 338 -28.20 -11.85 8.51
C LEU A 338 -28.54 -13.01 9.46
N TYR A 339 -28.12 -12.93 10.72
CA TYR A 339 -28.24 -14.05 11.67
C TYR A 339 -29.53 -14.00 12.49
N VAL A 340 -29.94 -12.82 12.93
CA VAL A 340 -31.09 -12.62 13.83
C VAL A 340 -32.30 -12.12 13.06
N GLY A 341 -32.10 -11.18 12.12
CA GLY A 341 -33.16 -10.47 11.43
C GLY A 341 -33.86 -9.43 12.34
N GLY A 342 -34.96 -8.85 11.85
CA GLY A 342 -35.75 -7.86 12.58
C GLY A 342 -35.58 -6.42 12.09
N GLU A 343 -35.93 -5.47 12.95
CA GLU A 343 -35.85 -4.03 12.64
C GLU A 343 -34.39 -3.58 12.48
N PRO A 344 -34.08 -2.71 11.51
CA PRO A 344 -32.72 -2.21 11.30
C PRO A 344 -32.23 -1.43 12.53
N LEU A 345 -30.96 -1.68 12.92
CA LEU A 345 -30.29 -0.86 13.92
C LEU A 345 -30.20 0.59 13.44
N GLN A 346 -30.59 1.54 14.29
CA GLN A 346 -30.56 2.97 14.02
C GLN A 346 -29.12 3.46 13.93
N LYS A 347 -28.77 4.21 12.88
CA LYS A 347 -27.39 4.66 12.61
C LYS A 347 -27.16 6.12 12.95
N GLU A 348 -28.23 6.85 13.21
CA GLU A 348 -28.26 8.31 13.29
C GLU A 348 -27.63 8.81 14.59
N ALA A 349 -27.93 8.15 15.72
CA ALA A 349 -27.39 8.49 17.04
C ALA A 349 -25.84 8.43 17.07
N ARG A 350 -25.24 7.47 16.35
CA ARG A 350 -23.79 7.33 16.22
C ARG A 350 -23.12 8.56 15.61
N GLU A 351 -23.79 9.30 14.73
CA GLU A 351 -23.18 10.48 14.11
C GLU A 351 -22.83 11.57 15.15
N ILE A 352 -23.51 11.59 16.31
CA ILE A 352 -23.22 12.53 17.40
C ILE A 352 -21.83 12.26 17.98
N PHE A 353 -21.41 11.00 18.16
CA PHE A 353 -20.05 10.67 18.61
C PHE A 353 -18.98 10.98 17.55
N VAL A 354 -19.33 10.87 16.27
CA VAL A 354 -18.36 11.06 15.17
C VAL A 354 -18.16 12.53 14.80
N LYS A 355 -19.24 13.31 14.73
CA LYS A 355 -19.23 14.70 14.25
C LYS A 355 -19.65 15.73 15.29
N GLY A 356 -20.34 15.30 16.35
CA GLY A 356 -20.82 16.18 17.41
C GLY A 356 -19.74 16.54 18.43
N SER A 357 -20.10 17.45 19.32
CA SER A 357 -19.28 17.91 20.45
C SER A 357 -19.64 17.16 21.74
N MET A 358 -18.79 17.27 22.77
CA MET A 358 -19.13 16.73 24.10
C MET A 358 -20.39 17.36 24.71
N ALA A 359 -20.74 18.60 24.36
CA ALA A 359 -21.99 19.22 24.80
C ALA A 359 -23.21 18.52 24.20
N ASP A 360 -23.13 18.10 22.93
CA ASP A 360 -24.21 17.36 22.27
C ASP A 360 -24.41 15.98 22.90
N VAL A 361 -23.32 15.31 23.29
CA VAL A 361 -23.37 14.04 24.02
C VAL A 361 -24.04 14.22 25.39
N ARG A 362 -23.77 15.33 26.09
CA ARG A 362 -24.43 15.64 27.38
C ARG A 362 -25.93 15.87 27.21
N ASN A 363 -26.33 16.62 26.18
CA ASN A 363 -27.73 16.96 25.94
C ASN A 363 -28.57 15.74 25.58
N ASN A 364 -27.98 14.76 24.87
CA ASN A 364 -28.68 13.57 24.37
C ASN A 364 -28.28 12.29 25.13
N PHE A 365 -27.84 12.39 26.38
CA PHE A 365 -27.26 11.25 27.12
C PHE A 365 -28.15 10.00 27.16
N GLN A 366 -29.42 10.13 27.54
CA GLN A 366 -30.31 8.98 27.71
C GLN A 366 -30.52 8.24 26.38
N GLU A 367 -30.71 8.99 25.29
CA GLU A 367 -30.84 8.43 23.95
C GLU A 367 -29.54 7.71 23.51
N LEU A 368 -28.39 8.31 23.76
CA LEU A 368 -27.09 7.73 23.41
C LEU A 368 -26.75 6.49 24.25
N MET A 369 -27.10 6.47 25.54
CA MET A 369 -26.95 5.27 26.38
C MET A 369 -27.85 4.14 25.93
N GLN A 370 -29.09 4.46 25.57
CA GLN A 370 -30.03 3.48 25.02
C GLN A 370 -29.51 2.91 23.71
N TYR A 371 -28.95 3.76 22.83
CA TYR A 371 -28.28 3.34 21.60
C TYR A 371 -27.13 2.35 21.89
N CYS A 372 -26.22 2.70 22.82
CA CYS A 372 -25.11 1.81 23.20
C CYS A 372 -25.61 0.47 23.75
N ALA A 373 -26.67 0.49 24.57
CA ALA A 373 -27.26 -0.72 25.14
C ALA A 373 -27.92 -1.62 24.08
N LEU A 374 -28.57 -1.03 23.07
CA LEU A 374 -29.13 -1.76 21.94
C LEU A 374 -28.03 -2.40 21.06
N ASP A 375 -26.91 -1.72 20.85
CA ASP A 375 -25.75 -2.27 20.12
C ASP A 375 -25.12 -3.45 20.88
N VAL A 376 -24.99 -3.35 22.20
CA VAL A 376 -24.55 -4.47 23.07
C VAL A 376 -25.54 -5.64 23.02
N GLN A 377 -26.84 -5.36 23.06
CA GLN A 377 -27.88 -6.38 22.96
C GLN A 377 -27.83 -7.10 21.60
N ALA A 378 -27.73 -6.35 20.50
CA ALA A 378 -27.59 -6.91 19.16
C ALA A 378 -26.32 -7.76 19.03
N THR A 379 -25.21 -7.31 19.64
CA THR A 379 -23.95 -8.06 19.68
C THR A 379 -24.09 -9.39 20.43
N HIS A 380 -24.81 -9.41 21.57
CA HIS A 380 -25.12 -10.65 22.30
C HIS A 380 -25.95 -11.62 21.45
N GLN A 381 -27.01 -11.14 20.81
CA GLN A 381 -27.88 -11.96 19.95
C GLN A 381 -27.10 -12.58 18.79
N VAL A 382 -26.27 -11.78 18.10
CA VAL A 382 -25.39 -12.25 17.03
C VAL A 382 -24.40 -13.28 17.55
N PHE A 383 -23.77 -13.04 18.69
CA PHE A 383 -22.84 -13.96 19.32
C PHE A 383 -23.49 -15.32 19.61
N CYS A 384 -24.73 -15.32 20.11
CA CYS A 384 -25.46 -16.55 20.45
C CYS A 384 -25.67 -17.49 19.26
N GLU A 385 -25.96 -16.91 18.07
CA GLU A 385 -26.11 -17.65 16.82
C GLU A 385 -24.76 -18.05 16.21
N GLN A 386 -23.74 -17.19 16.31
CA GLN A 386 -22.44 -17.43 15.68
C GLN A 386 -21.57 -18.46 16.40
N LEU A 387 -21.60 -18.52 17.73
CA LEU A 387 -20.70 -19.39 18.48
C LEU A 387 -20.84 -20.88 18.10
N PRO A 388 -22.06 -21.47 18.02
CA PRO A 388 -22.24 -22.86 17.57
C PRO A 388 -21.75 -23.08 16.14
N LEU A 389 -22.12 -22.18 15.23
CA LEU A 389 -21.73 -22.26 13.81
C LEU A 389 -20.22 -22.19 13.65
N PHE A 390 -19.54 -21.36 14.44
CA PHE A 390 -18.09 -21.29 14.46
C PHE A 390 -17.47 -22.61 14.93
N MET A 391 -17.99 -23.20 16.01
CA MET A 391 -17.47 -24.47 16.54
C MET A 391 -17.70 -25.64 15.58
N GLU A 392 -18.81 -25.65 14.83
CA GLU A 392 -19.05 -26.63 13.77
C GLU A 392 -18.06 -26.46 12.60
N ARG A 393 -17.85 -25.21 12.15
CA ARG A 393 -16.94 -24.90 11.02
C ARG A 393 -15.45 -25.03 11.38
N CYS A 394 -15.11 -24.85 12.66
CA CYS A 394 -13.75 -24.86 13.19
C CYS A 394 -13.66 -25.80 14.41
N PRO A 395 -13.81 -27.13 14.22
CA PRO A 395 -13.92 -28.09 15.33
C PRO A 395 -12.62 -28.30 16.12
N HIS A 396 -11.47 -27.85 15.59
CA HIS A 396 -10.20 -28.00 16.28
C HIS A 396 -10.01 -26.90 17.34
N PRO A 397 -9.77 -27.23 18.62
CA PRO A 397 -9.73 -26.27 19.72
C PRO A 397 -8.58 -25.26 19.62
N VAL A 398 -7.51 -25.60 18.89
CA VAL A 398 -6.38 -24.70 18.62
C VAL A 398 -6.83 -23.43 17.89
N THR A 399 -7.83 -23.52 17.00
CA THR A 399 -8.33 -22.33 16.28
C THR A 399 -8.92 -21.32 17.27
N PHE A 400 -9.78 -21.80 18.18
CA PHE A 400 -10.40 -20.96 19.20
C PHE A 400 -9.37 -20.39 20.18
N ALA A 401 -8.49 -21.24 20.71
CA ALA A 401 -7.41 -20.81 21.61
C ALA A 401 -6.47 -19.78 20.95
N GLY A 402 -6.09 -20.02 19.70
CA GLY A 402 -5.24 -19.12 18.92
C GLY A 402 -5.90 -17.75 18.69
N MET A 403 -7.20 -17.73 18.39
CA MET A 403 -7.94 -16.46 18.25
C MET A 403 -7.96 -15.65 19.56
N LEU A 404 -8.13 -16.30 20.72
CA LEU A 404 -8.10 -15.61 22.02
C LEU A 404 -6.73 -14.98 22.29
N GLU A 405 -5.63 -15.70 22.03
CA GLU A 405 -4.27 -15.18 22.24
C GLU A 405 -3.90 -14.08 21.22
N MET A 406 -4.33 -14.22 19.96
CA MET A 406 -4.12 -13.19 18.93
C MET A 406 -4.82 -11.87 19.26
N GLY A 407 -5.94 -11.91 20.00
CA GLY A 407 -6.61 -10.69 20.49
C GLY A 407 -5.82 -9.92 21.56
N GLY A 408 -4.81 -10.56 22.18
CA GLY A 408 -4.00 -10.03 23.27
C GLY A 408 -2.74 -9.27 22.83
N CYS A 409 -2.61 -8.87 21.55
CA CYS A 409 -1.41 -8.19 21.06
C CYS A 409 -1.07 -6.92 21.86
N TYR A 410 0.23 -6.71 22.08
CA TYR A 410 0.79 -5.63 22.89
C TYR A 410 2.12 -5.16 22.30
N LEU A 411 2.29 -3.86 22.11
CA LEU A 411 3.53 -3.26 21.60
C LEU A 411 4.08 -2.25 22.62
N PRO A 412 5.17 -2.58 23.32
CA PRO A 412 5.80 -1.63 24.23
C PRO A 412 6.49 -0.51 23.44
N VAL A 413 6.39 0.71 23.97
CA VAL A 413 7.05 1.91 23.42
C VAL A 413 7.64 2.74 24.57
N ASN A 414 8.57 3.62 24.23
CA ASN A 414 9.16 4.57 25.18
C ASN A 414 9.19 5.99 24.57
N GLN A 415 9.89 6.93 25.22
CA GLN A 415 10.01 8.32 24.74
C GLN A 415 10.47 8.45 23.28
N ASN A 416 11.16 7.44 22.71
CA ASN A 416 11.61 7.46 21.33
C ASN A 416 10.44 7.47 20.33
N TRP A 417 9.24 7.03 20.74
CA TRP A 417 8.06 7.12 19.88
C TRP A 417 7.70 8.57 19.53
N GLY A 418 7.65 9.46 20.52
CA GLY A 418 7.36 10.89 20.31
C GLY A 418 8.43 11.53 19.44
N ARG A 419 9.70 11.30 19.78
CA ARG A 419 10.83 11.77 18.99
C ARG A 419 10.80 11.27 17.55
N TYR A 420 10.48 10.00 17.31
CA TYR A 420 10.39 9.45 15.96
C TYR A 420 9.29 10.12 15.13
N LEU A 421 8.14 10.42 15.73
CA LEU A 421 7.06 11.14 15.05
C LEU A 421 7.51 12.56 14.66
N GLU A 422 8.10 13.29 15.60
CA GLU A 422 8.62 14.65 15.40
C GLU A 422 9.74 14.67 14.36
N ASP A 423 10.82 13.92 14.58
CA ASP A 423 11.99 13.86 13.69
C ASP A 423 11.58 13.43 12.26
N SER A 424 10.65 12.46 12.12
CA SER A 424 10.16 12.02 10.81
C SER A 424 9.30 13.06 10.12
N GLN A 425 8.44 13.77 10.87
CA GLN A 425 7.56 14.81 10.35
C GLN A 425 8.37 16.05 9.95
N ASP A 426 9.32 16.47 10.76
CA ASP A 426 10.20 17.61 10.49
C ASP A 426 11.06 17.34 9.25
N THR A 427 11.70 16.17 9.19
CA THR A 427 12.49 15.76 8.01
C THR A 427 11.61 15.72 6.76
N PHE A 428 10.37 15.22 6.87
CA PHE A 428 9.42 15.20 5.76
C PHE A 428 9.07 16.62 5.28
N GLU A 429 8.80 17.55 6.20
CA GLU A 429 8.47 18.94 5.87
C GLU A 429 9.66 19.69 5.29
N GLU A 430 10.88 19.46 5.79
CA GLU A 430 12.11 19.98 5.23
C GLU A 430 12.32 19.52 3.78
N LEU A 431 12.23 18.21 3.54
CA LEU A 431 12.36 17.63 2.22
C LEU A 431 11.25 18.12 1.28
N GLN A 432 10.01 18.28 1.76
CA GLN A 432 8.94 18.87 0.96
C GLN A 432 9.24 20.33 0.59
N ARG A 433 9.76 21.13 1.51
CA ARG A 433 10.19 22.51 1.24
C ARG A 433 11.35 22.56 0.25
N GLU A 434 12.34 21.68 0.38
CA GLU A 434 13.47 21.57 -0.56
C GLU A 434 13.00 21.18 -1.96
N MET A 435 12.12 20.18 -2.06
CA MET A 435 11.53 19.74 -3.32
C MET A 435 10.71 20.86 -3.96
N LYS A 436 9.92 21.59 -3.17
CA LYS A 436 9.12 22.73 -3.65
C LYS A 436 10.02 23.83 -4.22
N LYS A 437 11.10 24.20 -3.52
CA LYS A 437 12.09 25.17 -4.01
C LYS A 437 12.76 24.71 -5.31
N SER A 438 13.13 23.44 -5.38
CA SER A 438 13.71 22.83 -6.58
C SER A 438 12.76 22.93 -7.78
N LEU A 439 11.47 22.64 -7.56
CA LEU A 439 10.43 22.76 -8.58
C LEU A 439 10.16 24.22 -8.99
N MET A 440 10.19 25.16 -8.03
CA MET A 440 10.06 26.59 -8.31
C MET A 440 11.18 27.07 -9.24
N SER A 441 12.44 26.75 -8.92
CA SER A 441 13.59 27.07 -9.77
C SER A 441 13.44 26.48 -11.18
N LEU A 442 12.98 25.23 -11.32
CA LEU A 442 12.74 24.64 -12.64
C LEU A 442 11.65 25.38 -13.43
N ALA A 443 10.60 25.85 -12.77
CA ALA A 443 9.53 26.63 -13.40
C ALA A 443 10.03 28.02 -13.84
N ASP A 444 10.86 28.65 -13.01
CA ASP A 444 11.46 29.96 -13.29
C ASP A 444 12.45 29.86 -14.46
N ASP A 445 13.31 28.84 -14.46
CA ASP A 445 14.26 28.55 -15.56
C ASP A 445 13.51 28.24 -16.86
N ALA A 446 12.42 27.47 -16.79
CA ALA A 446 11.60 27.18 -17.95
C ALA A 446 10.98 28.45 -18.54
N CYS A 447 10.56 29.42 -17.72
CA CYS A 447 10.02 30.69 -18.24
C CYS A 447 10.99 31.50 -19.08
N GLN A 448 12.30 31.35 -18.86
CA GLN A 448 13.31 32.02 -19.67
C GLN A 448 13.28 31.54 -21.13
N LEU A 449 12.73 30.36 -21.42
CA LEU A 449 12.57 29.82 -22.77
C LEU A 449 11.57 30.61 -23.63
N LEU A 450 10.80 31.53 -23.04
CA LEU A 450 9.99 32.49 -23.79
C LEU A 450 10.86 33.46 -24.60
N GLN A 451 12.09 33.71 -24.16
CA GLN A 451 13.04 34.53 -24.92
C GLN A 451 13.43 33.77 -26.20
N ASP A 452 13.35 34.47 -27.33
CA ASP A 452 13.67 33.96 -28.68
C ASP A 452 12.86 32.73 -29.11
N ASP A 453 11.66 32.50 -28.53
CA ASP A 453 10.80 31.35 -28.82
C ASP A 453 11.49 29.97 -28.68
N ARG A 454 12.53 29.87 -27.84
CA ARG A 454 13.33 28.65 -27.64
C ARG A 454 12.51 27.45 -27.16
N TYR A 455 11.36 27.70 -26.53
CA TYR A 455 10.43 26.65 -26.12
C TYR A 455 9.91 25.80 -27.29
N LYS A 456 9.88 26.32 -28.53
CA LYS A 456 9.45 25.57 -29.73
C LYS A 456 10.39 24.41 -30.07
N GLU A 457 11.66 24.50 -29.67
CA GLU A 457 12.67 23.45 -29.88
C GLU A 457 12.84 22.52 -28.65
N ASP A 458 12.10 22.77 -27.57
CA ASP A 458 12.18 21.98 -26.34
C ASP A 458 11.38 20.67 -26.49
N ALA A 459 11.95 19.53 -26.07
CA ALA A 459 11.30 18.22 -26.26
C ALA A 459 10.07 17.99 -25.35
N TRP A 460 9.87 18.79 -24.29
CA TRP A 460 8.77 18.61 -23.31
C TRP A 460 7.79 19.78 -23.22
N LEU A 461 8.25 21.01 -23.47
CA LEU A 461 7.47 22.23 -23.18
C LEU A 461 6.85 22.92 -24.41
N TRP A 462 7.11 22.41 -25.61
CA TRP A 462 6.64 22.99 -26.87
C TRP A 462 5.11 23.08 -27.01
N ASP A 463 4.37 22.16 -26.36
CA ASP A 463 2.91 22.03 -26.43
C ASP A 463 2.18 22.70 -25.25
N VAL A 464 2.88 23.48 -24.43
CA VAL A 464 2.31 24.18 -23.27
C VAL A 464 1.79 25.57 -23.69
N GLU A 465 0.81 26.12 -22.96
CA GLU A 465 0.22 27.44 -23.23
C GLU A 465 1.20 28.62 -22.99
N TRP A 466 1.95 29.04 -24.02
CA TRP A 466 2.91 30.15 -23.94
C TRP A 466 2.31 31.55 -24.13
N ASP A 467 0.99 31.67 -24.32
CA ASP A 467 0.32 32.95 -24.54
C ASP A 467 0.53 33.95 -23.38
N VAL A 468 0.97 35.15 -23.75
CA VAL A 468 1.27 36.24 -22.82
C VAL A 468 0.09 37.21 -22.78
N GLN A 469 -0.28 37.67 -21.57
CA GLN A 469 -1.28 38.72 -21.44
C GLN A 469 -0.67 40.09 -21.76
N GLU A 470 -1.25 40.78 -22.74
CA GLU A 470 -0.91 42.16 -23.06
C GLU A 470 -1.25 43.13 -21.92
N PHE A 471 -0.33 44.06 -21.68
CA PHE A 471 -0.48 45.10 -20.68
C PHE A 471 -1.47 46.18 -21.13
N LYS A 472 -2.61 46.33 -20.42
CA LYS A 472 -3.68 47.27 -20.81
C LYS A 472 -3.67 48.55 -19.96
N GLN A 473 -3.20 49.65 -20.56
CA GLN A 473 -3.22 50.98 -19.96
C GLN A 473 -4.63 51.59 -19.90
N LYS A 474 -4.85 52.52 -18.96
CA LYS A 474 -6.13 53.22 -18.79
C LYS A 474 -6.33 54.22 -19.94
N LYS A 475 -7.11 53.86 -20.97
CA LYS A 475 -7.45 54.78 -22.07
C LYS A 475 -8.21 56.00 -21.51
N VAL A 476 -7.77 57.20 -21.91
CA VAL A 476 -8.52 58.44 -21.68
C VAL A 476 -9.83 58.36 -22.45
N THR A 477 -10.96 58.40 -21.75
CA THR A 477 -12.29 58.49 -22.37
C THR A 477 -12.48 59.90 -22.92
N VAL A 478 -12.25 60.11 -24.22
CA VAL A 478 -12.78 61.30 -24.89
C VAL A 478 -14.29 61.11 -25.02
N SER A 479 -15.06 61.82 -24.21
CA SER A 479 -16.52 61.76 -24.24
C SER A 479 -17.04 62.24 -25.60
N LYS A 480 -17.64 61.35 -26.39
CA LYS A 480 -18.54 61.73 -27.47
C LYS A 480 -19.76 62.42 -26.86
N ARG A 481 -19.79 63.75 -26.85
CA ARG A 481 -21.04 64.51 -26.71
C ARG A 481 -21.01 65.74 -27.61
N LYS A 482 -22.12 65.90 -28.34
CA LYS A 482 -22.55 67.04 -29.18
C LYS A 482 -22.07 67.07 -30.65
N ARG A 483 -22.73 66.26 -31.49
CA ARG A 483 -23.06 66.63 -32.88
C ARG A 483 -24.52 67.12 -32.87
N SER A 484 -24.72 68.44 -32.82
CA SER A 484 -25.85 69.15 -33.44
C SER A 484 -25.76 70.66 -33.16
N LYS A 485 -25.99 71.45 -34.23
CA LYS A 485 -25.99 72.92 -34.37
C LYS A 485 -24.63 73.63 -34.48
N ALA A 486 -24.17 73.89 -35.70
CA ALA A 486 -24.35 75.20 -36.37
C ALA A 486 -23.66 75.17 -37.76
N GLU A 487 -24.41 75.53 -38.80
CA GLU A 487 -23.92 75.90 -40.14
C GLU A 487 -23.34 77.32 -40.12
N ALA A 488 -22.23 77.54 -40.82
CA ALA A 488 -21.88 78.72 -41.66
C ALA A 488 -20.35 78.82 -41.85
N GLU A 489 -19.93 79.04 -43.10
CA GLU A 489 -18.56 79.16 -43.64
C GLU A 489 -17.77 80.41 -43.19
N PRO A 490 -16.57 80.74 -43.74
CA PRO A 490 -15.35 79.95 -43.98
C PRO A 490 -14.10 80.58 -43.27
N ALA A 491 -12.95 79.90 -43.37
CA ALA A 491 -11.60 80.36 -42.96
C ALA A 491 -11.24 81.76 -43.52
N PRO A 492 -10.26 82.56 -42.96
CA PRO A 492 -8.90 82.08 -42.63
C PRO A 492 -8.08 82.80 -41.52
N SER A 493 -6.88 82.24 -41.28
CA SER A 493 -5.61 82.92 -40.94
C SER A 493 -5.22 83.21 -39.48
N THR A 494 -4.05 82.64 -39.14
CA THR A 494 -2.93 83.15 -38.32
C THR A 494 -3.16 83.58 -36.85
N PRO A 495 -2.37 83.07 -35.88
CA PRO A 495 -2.53 83.42 -34.48
C PRO A 495 -1.86 84.77 -34.14
N LEU A 496 -2.68 85.75 -33.76
CA LEU A 496 -2.24 86.96 -33.07
C LEU A 496 -2.65 86.87 -31.60
N ARG A 497 -1.64 86.95 -30.72
CA ARG A 497 -1.80 87.29 -29.29
C ARG A 497 -2.50 88.66 -29.20
N ASP A 498 -3.49 88.83 -28.33
CA ASP A 498 -3.27 89.49 -27.04
C ASP A 498 -4.54 89.64 -26.16
N TRP A 499 -4.27 89.70 -24.85
CA TRP A 499 -5.03 90.24 -23.70
C TRP A 499 -6.53 89.95 -23.52
N ASP A 500 -6.85 89.25 -22.43
CA ASP A 500 -7.59 89.90 -21.33
C ASP A 500 -7.34 89.15 -20.02
N GLN A 501 -6.42 89.67 -19.21
CA GLN A 501 -6.22 89.26 -17.82
C GLN A 501 -7.24 90.01 -16.96
N GLY A 502 -8.25 89.30 -16.47
CA GLY A 502 -8.90 89.66 -15.22
C GLY A 502 -7.91 89.48 -14.06
N PRO A 503 -8.03 90.25 -12.96
CA PRO A 503 -7.07 90.21 -11.87
C PRO A 503 -6.98 88.80 -11.25
N PRO A 504 -5.76 88.30 -10.94
CA PRO A 504 -5.57 87.04 -10.25
C PRO A 504 -6.25 87.00 -8.88
N THR A 505 -7.00 85.93 -8.60
CA THR A 505 -7.39 85.58 -7.22
C THR A 505 -6.14 85.33 -6.35
N GLU A 506 -6.22 85.64 -5.06
CA GLU A 506 -5.14 85.56 -4.05
C GLU A 506 -4.37 84.22 -3.99
N GLU A 507 -4.84 83.17 -4.67
CA GLU A 507 -4.12 81.90 -4.84
C GLU A 507 -2.94 81.95 -5.82
N GLU A 508 -2.79 82.98 -6.66
CA GLU A 508 -1.65 83.10 -7.61
C GLU A 508 -0.43 83.85 -7.03
N ILE A 509 -0.52 84.40 -5.82
CA ILE A 509 0.56 85.18 -5.18
C ILE A 509 1.39 84.33 -4.19
N ALA A 510 0.90 83.15 -3.78
CA ALA A 510 1.73 82.14 -3.16
C ALA A 510 2.32 81.26 -4.27
N GLY A 511 3.61 81.47 -4.57
CA GLY A 511 4.34 80.75 -5.62
C GLY A 511 3.96 79.27 -5.70
N THR A 512 3.80 78.77 -6.91
CA THR A 512 3.34 77.41 -7.22
C THR A 512 3.97 76.41 -6.26
N CYS A 513 3.17 75.92 -5.31
CA CYS A 513 3.66 74.97 -4.33
C CYS A 513 4.23 73.76 -5.10
N PRO A 514 5.46 73.29 -4.82
CA PRO A 514 6.07 72.16 -5.53
C PRO A 514 5.17 70.91 -5.53
N SER A 515 4.31 70.79 -4.50
CA SER A 515 3.29 69.75 -4.39
C SER A 515 2.20 69.86 -5.46
N ARG A 516 1.79 71.07 -5.88
CA ARG A 516 0.76 71.30 -6.90
C ARG A 516 1.31 71.01 -8.31
N GLU A 517 2.56 71.37 -8.58
CA GLU A 517 3.26 70.98 -9.81
C GLU A 517 3.56 69.47 -9.87
N ALA A 518 3.95 68.87 -8.74
CA ALA A 518 4.08 67.42 -8.62
C ALA A 518 2.73 66.71 -8.80
N LEU A 519 1.63 67.27 -8.27
CA LEU A 519 0.28 66.74 -8.43
C LEU A 519 -0.19 66.87 -9.89
N GLU A 520 0.10 67.98 -10.57
CA GLU A 520 -0.15 68.16 -12.02
C GLU A 520 0.66 67.17 -12.87
N ARG A 521 1.95 66.95 -12.54
CA ARG A 521 2.78 65.91 -13.16
C ARG A 521 2.23 64.51 -12.89
N LEU A 522 1.80 64.23 -11.66
CA LEU A 522 1.16 62.97 -11.28
C LEU A 522 -0.16 62.77 -12.02
N LYS A 523 -1.03 63.78 -12.09
CA LYS A 523 -2.29 63.75 -12.87
C LYS A 523 -2.05 63.46 -14.34
N LYS A 524 -0.99 64.03 -14.95
CA LYS A 524 -0.55 63.68 -16.32
C LYS A 524 -0.07 62.23 -16.43
N MET A 525 0.54 61.69 -15.37
CA MET A 525 0.97 60.28 -15.28
C MET A 525 -0.13 59.29 -14.88
N VAL A 526 -1.29 59.74 -14.38
CA VAL A 526 -2.44 58.86 -14.04
C VAL A 526 -2.96 58.09 -15.25
N SER A 527 -2.84 58.66 -16.46
CA SER A 527 -3.18 57.97 -17.71
C SER A 527 -2.25 56.79 -18.04
N ARG A 528 -1.05 56.78 -17.46
CA ARG A 528 -0.06 55.70 -17.59
C ARG A 528 -0.25 54.59 -16.55
N LEU A 529 -1.17 54.76 -15.60
CA LEU A 529 -1.49 53.71 -14.63
C LEU A 529 -2.26 52.56 -15.30
N PRO A 530 -2.03 51.30 -14.87
CA PRO A 530 -2.80 50.16 -15.33
C PRO A 530 -4.30 50.37 -15.09
N LYS A 531 -5.16 49.97 -16.05
CA LYS A 531 -6.63 50.04 -15.88
C LYS A 531 -7.12 49.12 -14.74
N ARG A 532 -6.41 48.01 -14.52
CA ARG A 532 -6.57 47.03 -13.43
C ARG A 532 -5.17 46.48 -13.13
N ARG A 533 -4.83 46.18 -11.87
CA ARG A 533 -3.58 45.47 -11.53
C ARG A 533 -3.63 44.08 -12.20
N GLN A 534 -2.93 43.91 -13.32
CA GLN A 534 -2.86 42.63 -14.04
C GLN A 534 -1.86 41.71 -13.33
N HIS A 535 -2.21 40.43 -13.16
CA HIS A 535 -1.35 39.46 -12.47
C HIS A 535 -0.23 38.99 -13.41
N LEU A 536 1.01 39.36 -13.06
CA LEU A 536 2.26 39.00 -13.78
C LEU A 536 2.17 39.17 -15.32
N PRO A 537 1.91 40.39 -15.84
CA PRO A 537 1.92 40.65 -17.29
C PRO A 537 3.31 40.34 -17.86
N GLY A 538 3.37 39.82 -19.10
CA GLY A 538 4.64 39.37 -19.71
C GLY A 538 5.00 37.90 -19.48
N HIS A 539 4.31 37.20 -18.58
CA HIS A 539 4.58 35.78 -18.29
C HIS A 539 3.57 34.84 -18.97
N PRO A 540 3.98 33.60 -19.33
CA PRO A 540 3.11 32.59 -19.93
C PRO A 540 1.88 32.26 -19.07
N GLY A 541 0.78 31.89 -19.72
CA GLY A 541 -0.46 31.48 -19.03
C GLY A 541 -0.25 30.34 -18.03
N TRP A 542 0.56 29.34 -18.37
CA TRP A 542 0.86 28.22 -17.49
C TRP A 542 1.62 28.63 -16.23
N TYR A 543 2.60 29.54 -16.32
CA TYR A 543 3.42 29.98 -15.19
C TYR A 543 2.65 30.88 -14.23
N ARG A 544 1.78 31.75 -14.77
CA ARG A 544 0.88 32.58 -13.95
C ARG A 544 -0.05 31.74 -13.09
N LYS A 545 -0.51 30.59 -13.59
CA LYS A 545 -1.32 29.62 -12.80
C LYS A 545 -0.53 29.01 -11.62
N LEU A 546 0.81 29.02 -11.67
CA LEU A 546 1.68 28.53 -10.60
C LEU A 546 2.01 29.59 -9.54
N CYS A 547 1.68 30.86 -9.78
CA CYS A 547 2.00 31.96 -8.88
C CYS A 547 0.77 32.37 -8.06
N VAL A 548 0.97 32.76 -6.79
CA VAL A 548 -0.12 33.27 -5.94
C VAL A 548 -0.67 34.57 -6.53
N LYS A 549 -2.00 34.71 -6.58
CA LYS A 549 -2.65 35.95 -7.00
C LYS A 549 -2.58 36.96 -5.87
N MET A 550 -2.14 38.18 -6.18
CA MET A 550 -2.08 39.29 -5.23
C MET A 550 -3.52 39.67 -4.81
N SER A 551 -3.92 39.37 -3.57
CA SER A 551 -5.20 39.75 -2.93
C SER A 551 -4.98 40.93 -1.97
N GLU A 552 -6.05 41.68 -1.65
CA GLU A 552 -5.98 42.86 -0.76
C GLU A 552 -5.63 42.50 0.71
N GLU A 553 -5.79 41.24 1.11
CA GLU A 553 -5.56 40.74 2.48
C GLU A 553 -4.14 40.20 2.73
N GLU A 554 -3.35 39.92 1.68
CA GLU A 554 -2.02 39.28 1.77
C GLU A 554 -0.88 40.17 1.20
N GLU A 555 -1.03 41.50 1.20
CA GLU A 555 -0.03 42.43 0.61
C GLU A 555 1.35 42.34 1.27
N GLU A 556 1.44 42.02 2.57
CA GLU A 556 2.71 41.98 3.33
C GLU A 556 3.53 40.69 3.14
N SER A 557 2.89 39.58 2.74
CA SER A 557 3.54 38.26 2.59
C SER A 557 3.64 37.76 1.14
N TRP A 558 3.20 38.57 0.17
CA TRP A 558 3.20 38.17 -1.24
C TRP A 558 4.61 38.23 -1.86
N SER A 559 5.09 37.09 -2.36
CA SER A 559 6.34 37.00 -3.12
C SER A 559 6.09 36.50 -4.54
N PRO A 560 6.67 37.13 -5.58
CA PRO A 560 6.59 36.63 -6.96
C PRO A 560 7.34 35.29 -7.10
N GLY A 561 6.74 34.32 -7.79
CA GLY A 561 7.33 33.02 -8.09
C GLY A 561 6.31 31.88 -8.12
N ALA A 562 6.71 30.74 -8.70
CA ALA A 562 5.86 29.55 -8.91
C ALA A 562 5.53 28.75 -7.62
N SER A 563 5.11 29.43 -6.55
CA SER A 563 4.91 28.86 -5.22
C SER A 563 3.74 27.87 -5.09
N LEU A 564 2.86 27.76 -6.10
CA LEU A 564 1.76 26.78 -6.13
C LEU A 564 2.14 25.47 -6.82
N ILE A 565 3.38 25.34 -7.32
CA ILE A 565 3.83 24.12 -8.00
C ILE A 565 3.78 22.90 -7.07
N SER A 566 3.24 21.80 -7.59
CA SER A 566 3.20 20.51 -6.88
C SER A 566 3.37 19.33 -7.84
N LEU A 567 3.73 18.17 -7.31
CA LEU A 567 3.86 16.93 -8.09
C LEU A 567 2.52 16.43 -8.68
N ALA A 568 1.38 16.94 -8.20
CA ALA A 568 0.07 16.59 -8.72
C ALA A 568 -0.26 17.30 -10.05
N MET A 569 0.46 18.38 -10.37
CA MET A 569 0.20 19.17 -11.58
C MET A 569 0.75 18.47 -12.82
N ARG A 570 -0.01 18.51 -13.92
CA ARG A 570 0.38 17.88 -15.19
C ARG A 570 1.62 18.51 -15.83
N VAL A 571 1.90 19.78 -15.52
CA VAL A 571 3.08 20.50 -16.03
C VAL A 571 4.37 20.01 -15.35
N THR A 572 4.30 19.50 -14.12
CA THR A 572 5.48 19.17 -13.30
C THR A 572 6.37 18.08 -13.92
N PRO A 573 5.84 16.94 -14.41
CA PRO A 573 6.65 15.96 -15.14
C PRO A 573 7.38 16.52 -16.37
N LYS A 574 6.77 17.50 -17.07
CA LYS A 574 7.37 18.15 -18.24
C LYS A 574 8.48 19.13 -17.84
N LEU A 575 8.26 19.93 -16.79
CA LEU A 575 9.28 20.83 -16.23
C LEU A 575 10.50 20.08 -15.72
N MET A 576 10.29 18.91 -15.10
CA MET A 576 11.37 18.02 -14.68
C MET A 576 12.06 17.29 -15.85
N GLY A 577 11.53 17.42 -17.07
CA GLY A 577 12.03 16.74 -18.26
C GLY A 577 12.06 15.23 -18.10
N LEU A 578 11.04 14.61 -17.49
CA LEU A 578 11.08 13.18 -17.22
C LEU A 578 11.15 12.36 -18.52
N THR A 579 11.93 11.28 -18.47
CA THR A 579 12.11 10.33 -19.57
C THR A 579 11.76 8.91 -19.13
N TRP A 580 11.20 8.14 -20.05
CA TRP A 580 10.98 6.71 -19.95
C TRP A 580 11.92 5.99 -20.92
N ASP A 581 12.91 5.26 -20.39
CA ASP A 581 13.94 4.59 -21.20
C ASP A 581 14.65 5.55 -22.20
N GLY A 582 14.82 6.81 -21.80
CA GLY A 582 15.42 7.87 -22.64
C GLY A 582 14.46 8.62 -23.55
N PHE A 583 13.21 8.18 -23.65
CA PHE A 583 12.18 8.88 -24.43
C PHE A 583 11.42 9.89 -23.57
N PRO A 584 11.13 11.12 -24.06
CA PRO A 584 10.43 12.14 -23.28
C PRO A 584 8.99 11.74 -22.98
N LEU A 585 8.56 11.97 -21.73
CA LEU A 585 7.19 11.74 -21.28
C LEU A 585 6.26 12.85 -21.77
N HIS A 586 5.07 12.44 -22.20
CA HIS A 586 4.04 13.30 -22.72
C HIS A 586 2.65 12.86 -22.25
N TYR A 587 1.73 13.81 -22.09
CA TYR A 587 0.37 13.55 -21.62
C TYR A 587 -0.63 13.81 -22.73
N THR A 588 -1.53 12.86 -22.99
CA THR A 588 -2.67 13.02 -23.90
C THR A 588 -3.98 12.88 -23.13
N GLU A 589 -5.03 13.57 -23.56
CA GLU A 589 -6.33 13.51 -22.87
C GLU A 589 -7.01 12.14 -22.99
N GLN A 590 -6.81 11.46 -24.14
CA GLN A 590 -7.43 10.18 -24.42
C GLN A 590 -6.72 9.01 -23.70
N HIS A 591 -5.38 8.95 -23.79
CA HIS A 591 -4.60 7.81 -23.28
C HIS A 591 -3.82 8.09 -21.99
N GLY A 592 -3.84 9.33 -21.51
CA GLY A 592 -3.10 9.74 -20.31
C GLY A 592 -1.59 9.87 -20.56
N TRP A 593 -0.79 9.53 -19.54
CA TRP A 593 0.67 9.60 -19.62
C TRP A 593 1.25 8.48 -20.50
N GLY A 594 2.15 8.88 -21.40
CA GLY A 594 2.93 8.02 -22.27
C GLY A 594 4.26 8.68 -22.64
N TYR A 595 4.95 8.15 -23.63
CA TYR A 595 6.25 8.67 -24.10
C TYR A 595 6.33 8.68 -25.62
N LEU A 596 7.16 9.59 -26.15
CA LEU A 596 7.31 9.83 -27.58
C LEU A 596 8.58 9.16 -28.13
N VAL A 597 8.39 8.29 -29.12
CA VAL A 597 9.48 7.56 -29.79
C VAL A 597 9.70 8.16 -31.19
N PRO A 598 10.86 8.77 -31.49
CA PRO A 598 11.14 9.41 -32.77
C PRO A 598 11.42 8.38 -33.86
N GLY A 599 11.03 8.64 -35.12
CA GLY A 599 11.28 7.77 -36.28
C GLY A 599 10.03 7.41 -37.11
N ARG A 600 8.90 8.08 -36.85
CA ARG A 600 7.66 7.90 -37.60
C ARG A 600 7.74 8.64 -38.94
N ARG A 601 7.71 7.92 -40.07
CA ARG A 601 7.84 8.51 -41.42
C ARG A 601 6.50 8.68 -42.14
N ASP A 602 5.46 7.94 -41.76
CA ASP A 602 4.13 7.99 -42.37
C ASP A 602 3.38 9.30 -42.09
N ASN A 603 3.84 10.11 -41.14
CA ASN A 603 3.21 11.36 -40.74
C ASN A 603 4.09 12.61 -40.91
N LEU A 604 5.21 12.48 -41.62
CA LEU A 604 6.01 13.63 -42.04
C LEU A 604 5.37 14.18 -43.31
N MET A 605 4.69 15.33 -43.22
CA MET A 605 4.34 16.07 -44.43
C MET A 605 5.64 16.61 -45.03
N GLU A 606 5.89 16.32 -46.31
CA GLU A 606 6.90 17.06 -47.05
C GLU A 606 6.48 18.53 -47.12
N PRO A 607 7.40 19.49 -46.95
CA PRO A 607 7.10 20.90 -47.12
C PRO A 607 6.89 21.17 -48.62
N HIS A 608 5.70 20.92 -49.13
CA HIS A 608 5.26 21.52 -50.38
C HIS A 608 4.93 22.98 -50.08
N GLY A 609 5.69 23.88 -50.70
CA GLY A 609 5.70 25.30 -50.37
C GLY A 609 4.33 25.96 -50.42
N GLY A 610 4.13 26.89 -49.49
CA GLY A 610 3.12 27.95 -49.58
C GLY A 610 1.80 27.66 -48.87
N GLU A 611 1.79 27.68 -47.53
CA GLU A 611 0.63 28.03 -46.70
C GLU A 611 1.13 28.22 -45.26
N GLU A 612 1.54 29.45 -44.89
CA GLU A 612 2.08 29.79 -43.56
C GLU A 612 0.99 30.01 -42.49
N ASP A 613 -0.29 29.78 -42.78
CA ASP A 613 -1.42 30.21 -41.93
C ASP A 613 -2.29 29.07 -41.36
N ALA A 614 -1.68 27.98 -40.90
CA ALA A 614 -2.38 26.92 -40.15
C ALA A 614 -1.73 26.58 -38.80
N MET A 615 -2.07 27.38 -37.78
CA MET A 615 -2.15 27.10 -36.33
C MET A 615 -1.22 26.06 -35.68
N GLY A 616 -0.25 26.56 -34.90
CA GLY A 616 0.33 25.88 -33.73
C GLY A 616 1.80 25.42 -33.88
N PRO A 617 2.57 25.31 -32.77
CA PRO A 617 3.94 24.80 -32.82
C PRO A 617 3.96 23.31 -33.22
N VAL A 618 4.74 22.98 -34.23
CA VAL A 618 4.93 21.61 -34.74
C VAL A 618 5.86 20.82 -33.82
N CYS A 619 5.53 19.55 -33.53
CA CYS A 619 6.32 18.67 -32.67
C CYS A 619 7.82 18.63 -33.07
N PRO A 620 8.77 18.95 -32.16
CA PRO A 620 10.19 19.00 -32.46
C PRO A 620 10.83 17.60 -32.44
N HIS A 621 10.48 16.75 -33.41
CA HIS A 621 10.98 15.37 -33.49
C HIS A 621 12.52 15.26 -33.48
N ARG A 622 13.23 16.23 -34.05
CA ARG A 622 14.71 16.30 -34.01
C ARG A 622 15.27 16.55 -32.61
N ALA A 623 14.58 17.35 -31.79
CA ALA A 623 14.98 17.57 -30.41
C ALA A 623 14.77 16.31 -29.56
N ILE A 624 13.66 15.60 -29.80
CA ILE A 624 13.37 14.30 -29.17
C ILE A 624 14.42 13.25 -29.55
N GLU A 625 14.83 13.21 -30.83
CA GLU A 625 15.88 12.32 -31.30
C GLU A 625 17.24 12.62 -30.63
N ARG A 626 17.60 13.90 -30.48
CA ARG A 626 18.82 14.33 -29.78
C ARG A 626 18.84 13.85 -28.32
N VAL A 627 17.73 14.01 -27.58
CA VAL A 627 17.61 13.56 -26.19
C VAL A 627 17.81 12.03 -26.09
N TYR A 628 17.24 11.27 -27.02
CA TYR A 628 17.43 9.83 -27.06
C TYR A 628 18.87 9.44 -27.43
N ARG A 629 19.51 10.18 -28.35
CA ARG A 629 20.91 9.96 -28.74
C ARG A 629 21.86 10.15 -27.57
N GLU A 630 21.71 11.25 -26.82
CA GLU A 630 22.47 11.51 -25.60
C GLU A 630 22.30 10.40 -24.56
N TYR A 631 21.10 9.83 -24.46
CA TYR A 631 20.88 8.66 -23.60
C TYR A 631 21.66 7.42 -24.04
N CYS A 632 21.64 7.10 -25.33
CA CYS A 632 22.34 5.94 -25.88
C CYS A 632 23.86 6.05 -25.65
N GLU A 633 24.42 7.23 -25.87
CA GLU A 633 25.84 7.55 -25.63
C GLU A 633 26.21 7.33 -24.15
N GLN A 634 25.38 7.81 -23.22
CA GLN A 634 25.60 7.62 -21.78
C GLN A 634 25.52 6.14 -21.32
N LYS A 635 24.74 5.30 -22.00
CA LYS A 635 24.57 3.87 -21.64
C LYS A 635 25.47 2.90 -22.41
N GLY A 636 26.36 3.40 -23.28
CA GLY A 636 27.28 2.56 -24.05
C GLY A 636 26.57 1.56 -24.97
N LYS A 637 25.34 1.86 -25.40
CA LYS A 637 24.57 0.99 -26.32
C LYS A 637 24.77 1.47 -27.75
N GLU A 638 25.06 0.53 -28.67
CA GLU A 638 25.02 0.81 -30.11
C GLU A 638 23.60 1.26 -30.52
N GLN A 639 23.54 2.21 -31.46
CA GLN A 639 22.29 2.70 -32.03
C GLN A 639 21.47 1.54 -32.61
N PRO A 640 20.13 1.58 -32.54
CA PRO A 640 19.32 0.74 -33.42
C PRO A 640 19.67 1.11 -34.87
N ARG A 641 20.17 0.15 -35.66
CA ARG A 641 20.45 0.33 -37.09
C ARG A 641 19.14 0.56 -37.86
N CYS A 642 18.71 1.80 -37.91
CA CYS A 642 17.87 2.32 -38.97
C CYS A 642 17.94 3.84 -38.89
N LEU A 643 18.96 4.43 -39.51
CA LEU A 643 19.03 5.84 -39.95
C LEU A 643 20.36 6.09 -40.70
N ASP A 644 20.72 5.20 -41.63
CA ASP A 644 21.50 5.52 -42.84
C ASP A 644 21.78 4.24 -43.63
N ASN A 645 21.24 4.17 -44.85
CA ASN A 645 21.92 3.67 -46.04
C ASN A 645 20.92 3.57 -47.20
N GLY A 646 21.31 4.22 -48.31
CA GLY A 646 20.66 4.07 -49.59
C GLY A 646 20.81 2.65 -50.16
N LEU A 647 19.84 2.31 -51.01
CA LEU A 647 19.86 1.33 -52.08
C LEU A 647 21.06 0.37 -52.12
N SER A 648 20.82 -0.91 -51.79
CA SER A 648 21.32 -2.04 -52.57
C SER A 648 20.47 -3.27 -52.28
N ASP A 649 20.06 -3.92 -53.37
CA ASP A 649 19.70 -5.34 -53.44
C ASP A 649 20.65 -6.19 -52.59
N ASP A 650 20.11 -7.07 -51.75
CA ASP A 650 20.41 -8.49 -51.89
C ASP A 650 19.36 -9.38 -51.20
N LEU A 651 18.98 -10.42 -51.94
CA LEU A 651 17.93 -11.37 -51.66
C LEU A 651 18.55 -12.57 -50.92
N MET A 652 18.21 -12.78 -49.64
CA MET A 652 18.51 -14.05 -48.95
C MET A 652 17.29 -14.52 -48.16
N LEU A 653 16.51 -15.38 -48.82
CA LEU A 653 15.46 -16.21 -48.22
C LEU A 653 16.09 -17.18 -47.21
N THR A 654 15.53 -17.26 -46.01
CA THR A 654 15.78 -18.37 -45.07
C THR A 654 14.45 -18.92 -44.55
N ASP A 655 14.45 -20.22 -44.21
CA ASP A 655 13.35 -21.16 -43.94
C ASP A 655 12.22 -20.74 -42.96
N SER A 656 12.24 -19.54 -42.41
CA SER A 656 11.20 -19.03 -41.50
C SER A 656 9.87 -18.68 -42.20
N THR A 657 9.86 -18.58 -43.53
CA THR A 657 8.68 -18.18 -44.33
C THR A 657 7.72 -19.32 -44.65
N LEU A 658 8.10 -20.57 -44.38
CA LEU A 658 7.25 -21.76 -44.60
C LEU A 658 6.18 -21.98 -43.51
N TRP A 659 6.41 -21.49 -42.28
CA TRP A 659 5.43 -21.65 -41.18
C TRP A 659 4.40 -20.51 -41.09
N GLN A 660 4.70 -19.34 -41.65
CA GLN A 660 3.75 -18.22 -41.71
C GLN A 660 2.68 -18.42 -42.80
N THR A 661 3.03 -19.07 -43.90
CA THR A 661 2.10 -19.37 -45.00
C THR A 661 1.09 -20.47 -44.65
N VAL A 662 1.43 -21.38 -43.73
CA VAL A 662 0.50 -22.43 -43.24
C VAL A 662 -0.51 -21.88 -42.23
N GLU A 663 -0.14 -20.86 -41.43
CA GLU A 663 -1.05 -20.18 -40.48
C GLU A 663 -2.07 -19.27 -41.18
N GLU A 664 -1.76 -18.72 -42.35
CA GLU A 664 -2.69 -17.91 -43.15
C GLU A 664 -3.72 -18.75 -43.92
N LEU A 665 -3.38 -19.97 -44.36
CA LEU A 665 -4.32 -20.86 -45.04
C LEU A 665 -5.36 -21.50 -44.10
N GLY A 666 -5.04 -21.69 -42.82
CA GLY A 666 -5.98 -22.25 -41.83
C GLY A 666 -7.06 -21.26 -41.35
N ARG A 667 -6.93 -19.96 -41.64
CA ARG A 667 -7.88 -18.91 -41.19
C ARG A 667 -9.02 -18.63 -42.19
N LEU A 668 -9.01 -19.25 -43.36
CA LEU A 668 -9.99 -18.97 -44.41
C LEU A 668 -11.24 -19.88 -44.39
N GLU A 669 -11.36 -20.83 -43.45
CA GLU A 669 -12.42 -21.88 -43.48
C GLU A 669 -13.51 -21.78 -42.39
N SER A 670 -13.73 -20.64 -41.74
CA SER A 670 -14.90 -20.52 -40.84
C SER A 670 -15.45 -19.12 -40.66
N VAL A 671 -15.95 -18.51 -41.74
CA VAL A 671 -16.96 -17.44 -41.63
C VAL A 671 -17.96 -17.49 -42.80
N SER A 672 -19.14 -18.04 -42.53
CA SER A 672 -20.42 -17.83 -43.22
C SER A 672 -21.47 -18.02 -42.11
N GLU A 673 -22.44 -17.16 -41.82
CA GLU A 673 -23.22 -16.22 -42.62
C GLU A 673 -23.95 -15.24 -41.66
N GLU A 674 -24.47 -14.17 -42.29
CA GLU A 674 -25.56 -13.28 -41.89
C GLU A 674 -25.25 -11.90 -41.25
N GLU A 675 -25.64 -10.92 -42.06
CA GLU A 675 -25.54 -9.48 -41.98
C GLU A 675 -26.60 -8.86 -41.05
N ASN A 676 -26.37 -7.62 -40.58
CA ASN A 676 -27.05 -6.42 -41.09
C ASN A 676 -26.99 -5.26 -40.08
N SER A 677 -26.43 -4.13 -40.51
CA SER A 677 -26.70 -2.73 -40.09
C SER A 677 -25.41 -1.89 -40.14
N GLY A 678 -25.34 -1.03 -41.15
CA GLY A 678 -24.15 -0.30 -41.57
C GLY A 678 -23.56 0.65 -40.54
N ARG A 679 -22.26 0.50 -40.33
CA ARG A 679 -21.32 1.60 -40.06
C ARG A 679 -20.01 1.24 -40.74
N VAL A 680 -19.69 1.94 -41.82
CA VAL A 680 -18.40 1.82 -42.52
C VAL A 680 -17.31 2.31 -41.56
N THR A 681 -16.77 1.41 -40.74
CA THR A 681 -15.50 1.64 -40.05
C THR A 681 -14.40 1.52 -41.09
N ARG A 682 -13.81 2.65 -41.51
CA ARG A 682 -12.51 2.68 -42.21
C ARG A 682 -11.54 1.86 -41.36
N LYS A 683 -11.17 0.66 -41.80
CA LYS A 683 -10.02 -0.08 -41.24
C LYS A 683 -8.79 0.77 -41.53
N SER A 684 -8.28 1.52 -40.55
CA SER A 684 -6.99 2.21 -40.70
C SER A 684 -5.89 1.15 -40.71
N ASN A 685 -5.05 1.14 -41.76
CA ASN A 685 -3.81 0.39 -41.77
C ASN A 685 -3.01 0.77 -40.51
N LYS A 686 -2.82 -0.17 -39.58
CA LYS A 686 -2.06 0.05 -38.35
C LYS A 686 -0.58 0.05 -38.71
N SER A 687 0.02 1.23 -38.88
CA SER A 687 1.46 1.35 -38.97
C SER A 687 2.11 0.92 -37.64
N HIS A 688 3.18 0.12 -37.73
CA HIS A 688 3.86 -0.50 -36.59
C HIS A 688 5.26 0.09 -36.44
N CYS A 689 5.72 0.32 -35.22
CA CYS A 689 7.07 0.79 -34.93
C CYS A 689 8.03 -0.41 -34.87
N PRO A 690 8.98 -0.58 -35.82
CA PRO A 690 9.73 -1.83 -35.97
C PRO A 690 10.86 -2.03 -34.95
N TYR A 691 11.34 -0.99 -34.27
CA TYR A 691 12.50 -1.04 -33.36
C TYR A 691 12.16 -0.80 -31.88
N HIS A 692 10.89 -0.57 -31.54
CA HIS A 692 10.49 -0.29 -30.16
C HIS A 692 9.19 -1.01 -29.81
N HIS A 693 9.22 -1.78 -28.71
CA HIS A 693 8.10 -2.55 -28.20
C HIS A 693 7.59 -1.96 -26.88
N GLY A 694 6.29 -1.70 -26.78
CA GLY A 694 5.64 -1.13 -25.60
C GLY A 694 4.11 -1.17 -25.72
N ASN A 695 3.40 -0.53 -24.79
CA ASN A 695 1.94 -0.43 -24.85
C ASN A 695 1.51 0.62 -25.91
N GLY A 696 1.32 0.17 -27.14
CA GLY A 696 1.14 1.01 -28.34
C GLY A 696 1.74 0.31 -29.58
N PRO A 697 1.91 0.99 -30.72
CA PRO A 697 1.68 2.43 -30.95
C PRO A 697 0.20 2.78 -31.09
N TYR A 698 -0.19 3.94 -30.53
CA TYR A 698 -1.53 4.52 -30.66
C TYR A 698 -1.54 5.52 -31.81
N ASN A 699 -1.94 5.07 -33.00
CA ASN A 699 -1.86 5.84 -34.25
C ASN A 699 -2.90 6.97 -34.36
N ASP A 700 -3.86 7.04 -33.44
CA ASP A 700 -4.77 8.16 -33.26
C ASP A 700 -4.05 9.41 -32.69
N VAL A 701 -2.91 9.21 -32.02
CA VAL A 701 -2.03 10.29 -31.57
C VAL A 701 -0.98 10.58 -32.67
N ASN A 702 -1.27 11.57 -33.52
CA ASN A 702 -0.46 11.89 -34.71
C ASN A 702 0.50 13.08 -34.50
N PHE A 703 1.55 12.88 -33.69
CA PHE A 703 2.64 13.85 -33.59
C PHE A 703 3.65 13.67 -34.73
N PRO A 704 3.93 14.69 -35.57
CA PRO A 704 4.86 14.57 -36.70
C PRO A 704 6.22 13.99 -36.28
N GLY A 705 6.67 12.94 -36.97
CA GLY A 705 7.97 12.32 -36.72
C GLY A 705 8.03 11.36 -35.50
N CYS A 706 6.97 11.25 -34.70
CA CYS A 706 6.97 10.46 -33.46
C CYS A 706 5.81 9.46 -33.34
N TRP A 707 6.08 8.34 -32.67
CA TRP A 707 5.10 7.37 -32.17
C TRP A 707 4.77 7.63 -30.71
N PHE A 708 3.51 7.41 -30.31
CA PHE A 708 3.10 7.50 -28.90
C PHE A 708 2.86 6.11 -28.30
N PHE A 709 3.48 5.86 -27.15
CA PHE A 709 3.29 4.65 -26.35
C PHE A 709 2.80 5.04 -24.95
N LYS A 710 1.76 4.36 -24.46
CA LYS A 710 1.17 4.62 -23.14
C LYS A 710 2.00 3.99 -22.03
N LEU A 711 2.07 4.64 -20.87
CA LEU A 711 2.71 4.03 -19.70
C LEU A 711 1.93 2.79 -19.22
N PRO A 712 2.62 1.73 -18.78
CA PRO A 712 1.95 0.54 -18.24
C PRO A 712 1.26 0.86 -16.91
N HIS A 713 0.03 0.37 -16.74
CA HIS A 713 -0.75 0.54 -15.50
C HIS A 713 -0.87 -0.79 -14.75
N LYS A 714 -0.83 -0.76 -13.41
CA LYS A 714 -0.85 -1.97 -12.56
C LYS A 714 -2.10 -2.84 -12.75
N ASP A 715 -3.24 -2.22 -13.00
CA ASP A 715 -4.53 -2.90 -13.17
C ASP A 715 -4.81 -3.31 -14.63
N GLY A 716 -3.86 -3.05 -15.54
CA GLY A 716 -3.94 -3.40 -16.96
C GLY A 716 -3.82 -2.20 -17.89
N ASN A 717 -3.37 -2.46 -19.12
CA ASN A 717 -3.01 -1.46 -20.14
C ASN A 717 -4.17 -0.55 -20.60
N ASP A 718 -5.41 -0.97 -20.40
CA ASP A 718 -6.61 -0.18 -20.73
C ASP A 718 -6.76 1.03 -19.79
N ASN A 719 -6.24 0.96 -18.56
CA ASN A 719 -6.34 2.04 -17.58
C ASN A 719 -5.27 3.12 -17.78
N ASN A 720 -5.64 4.39 -17.59
CA ASN A 720 -4.73 5.52 -17.74
C ASN A 720 -3.91 5.73 -16.47
N VAL A 721 -2.61 6.00 -16.64
CA VAL A 721 -1.75 6.41 -15.54
C VAL A 721 -2.10 7.84 -15.13
N GLY A 722 -2.44 8.05 -13.86
CA GLY A 722 -2.79 9.38 -13.33
C GLY A 722 -1.56 10.27 -13.10
N SER A 723 -0.52 9.75 -12.42
CA SER A 723 0.72 10.47 -12.13
C SER A 723 1.94 9.55 -12.27
N PRO A 724 3.02 10.01 -12.93
CA PRO A 724 4.28 9.25 -13.01
C PRO A 724 5.05 9.21 -11.68
N PHE A 725 4.65 10.01 -10.68
CA PHE A 725 5.25 10.03 -9.34
C PHE A 725 4.58 9.06 -8.34
N SER A 726 3.67 8.22 -8.83
CA SER A 726 2.93 7.28 -7.99
C SER A 726 3.86 6.20 -7.39
N LYS A 727 3.38 5.54 -6.34
CA LYS A 727 4.12 4.44 -5.67
C LYS A 727 4.51 3.33 -6.65
N ASP A 728 3.69 3.11 -7.68
CA ASP A 728 3.84 2.01 -8.63
C ASP A 728 5.07 2.20 -9.56
N PHE A 729 5.57 3.44 -9.71
CA PHE A 729 6.74 3.77 -10.52
C PHE A 729 8.04 3.92 -9.71
N LEU A 730 8.00 3.77 -8.38
CA LEU A 730 9.21 3.91 -7.55
C LEU A 730 10.30 2.89 -7.92
N SER A 731 9.92 1.65 -8.28
CA SER A 731 10.86 0.64 -8.76
C SER A 731 11.47 1.01 -10.12
N LYS A 732 10.69 1.67 -10.98
CA LYS A 732 11.13 2.18 -12.29
C LYS A 732 12.07 3.38 -12.15
N MET A 733 11.98 4.10 -11.05
CA MET A 733 12.94 5.13 -10.69
C MET A 733 14.25 4.51 -10.18
N GLU A 734 14.15 3.42 -9.40
CA GLU A 734 15.32 2.68 -8.87
C GLU A 734 16.10 1.94 -9.98
N ASP A 735 15.43 1.35 -10.97
CA ASP A 735 16.07 0.66 -12.10
C ASP A 735 16.57 1.61 -13.22
N GLY A 736 16.26 2.90 -13.10
CA GLY A 736 16.64 3.95 -14.06
C GLY A 736 15.83 3.97 -15.35
N THR A 737 14.70 3.26 -15.43
CA THR A 737 13.73 3.37 -16.54
C THR A 737 13.08 4.75 -16.54
N LEU A 738 12.65 5.23 -15.38
CA LEU A 738 12.05 6.56 -15.19
C LEU A 738 13.07 7.50 -14.54
N ARG A 739 13.49 8.54 -15.25
CA ARG A 739 14.52 9.50 -14.77
C ARG A 739 14.32 10.90 -15.33
N ALA A 740 14.88 11.90 -14.66
CA ALA A 740 14.96 13.25 -15.23
C ALA A 740 15.95 13.26 -16.41
N GLY A 741 15.50 13.74 -17.57
CA GLY A 741 16.29 13.83 -18.80
C GLY A 741 17.28 14.99 -18.81
N ARG A 742 17.07 16.03 -17.98
CA ARG A 742 17.99 17.15 -17.81
C ARG A 742 19.03 16.78 -16.76
N GLY A 743 20.24 16.41 -17.18
CA GLY A 743 21.32 15.89 -16.32
C GLY A 743 21.69 16.82 -15.14
N ALA A 744 21.95 16.24 -13.96
CA ALA A 744 22.46 16.88 -12.74
C ALA A 744 21.73 18.18 -12.31
N THR A 745 20.40 18.17 -12.30
CA THR A 745 19.57 19.33 -11.91
C THR A 745 18.72 19.09 -10.65
N ASN A 746 18.13 20.19 -10.16
CA ASN A 746 16.99 20.25 -9.23
C ASN A 746 15.89 19.21 -9.52
N ALA A 747 15.73 18.74 -10.77
CA ALA A 747 14.76 17.72 -11.15
C ALA A 747 15.14 16.31 -10.65
N THR A 748 16.40 15.90 -10.75
CA THR A 748 16.87 14.62 -10.21
C THR A 748 16.71 14.60 -8.69
N ARG A 749 17.11 15.69 -8.04
CA ARG A 749 16.97 15.85 -6.59
C ARG A 749 15.50 15.82 -6.16
N ALA A 750 14.60 16.52 -6.84
CA ALA A 750 13.17 16.47 -6.56
C ALA A 750 12.58 15.05 -6.73
N LEU A 751 13.08 14.28 -7.70
CA LEU A 751 12.67 12.90 -7.93
C LEU A 751 13.16 11.96 -6.80
N GLU A 752 14.39 12.13 -6.33
CA GLU A 752 14.95 11.44 -5.16
C GLU A 752 14.17 11.79 -3.88
N ILE A 753 13.88 13.07 -3.66
CA ILE A 753 13.09 13.51 -2.51
C ILE A 753 11.71 12.86 -2.53
N ASN A 754 11.01 12.86 -3.68
CA ASN A 754 9.71 12.20 -3.78
C ASN A 754 9.80 10.72 -3.38
N LYS A 755 10.88 10.02 -3.73
CA LYS A 755 11.13 8.63 -3.30
C LYS A 755 11.30 8.55 -1.77
N MET A 756 12.10 9.44 -1.18
CA MET A 756 12.37 9.48 0.27
C MET A 756 11.10 9.71 1.10
N ILE A 757 10.24 10.64 0.67
CA ILE A 757 9.02 11.02 1.40
C ILE A 757 7.81 10.13 1.09
N SER A 758 7.87 9.30 0.04
CA SER A 758 6.72 8.51 -0.43
C SER A 758 6.18 7.53 0.61
N PHE A 759 7.03 6.99 1.49
CA PHE A 759 6.57 6.13 2.57
C PHE A 759 5.78 6.94 3.61
N TRP A 760 6.41 7.97 4.19
CA TRP A 760 5.81 8.80 5.23
C TRP A 760 4.51 9.44 4.77
N ARG A 761 4.46 10.03 3.56
CA ARG A 761 3.23 10.61 2.98
C ARG A 761 2.01 9.68 3.03
N ASN A 762 2.23 8.38 2.85
CA ASN A 762 1.17 7.38 2.82
C ASN A 762 0.89 6.73 4.19
N ALA A 763 1.85 6.80 5.11
CA ALA A 763 1.80 6.10 6.39
C ALA A 763 1.57 7.02 7.59
N GLN A 764 1.99 8.29 7.52
CA GLN A 764 2.02 9.24 8.65
C GLN A 764 0.68 9.32 9.38
N LYS A 765 -0.45 9.36 8.65
CA LYS A 765 -1.77 9.46 9.26
C LYS A 765 -2.11 8.23 10.10
N ARG A 766 -1.78 7.02 9.61
CA ARG A 766 -2.02 5.75 10.31
C ARG A 766 -1.06 5.56 11.49
N ILE A 767 0.17 6.04 11.37
CA ILE A 767 1.19 5.96 12.42
C ILE A 767 0.91 6.98 13.53
N SER A 768 0.60 8.24 13.17
CA SER A 768 0.33 9.32 14.13
C SER A 768 -1.00 9.14 14.85
N SER A 769 -1.96 8.42 14.26
CA SER A 769 -3.24 8.09 14.90
C SER A 769 -3.15 6.92 15.88
N GLN A 770 -1.97 6.32 16.09
CA GLN A 770 -1.82 5.23 17.05
C GLN A 770 -2.00 5.76 18.48
N LYS A 771 -2.87 5.09 19.24
CA LYS A 771 -3.14 5.44 20.63
C LYS A 771 -2.02 4.92 21.53
N VAL A 772 -1.23 5.83 22.08
CA VAL A 772 -0.19 5.54 23.07
C VAL A 772 -0.70 5.87 24.47
N VAL A 773 -0.48 4.96 25.41
CA VAL A 773 -0.78 5.17 26.83
C VAL A 773 0.50 5.05 27.63
N TRP A 774 0.80 6.08 28.42
CA TRP A 774 2.02 6.18 29.21
C TRP A 774 1.78 5.67 30.63
N LEU A 775 2.65 4.77 31.08
CA LEU A 775 2.59 4.15 32.40
C LEU A 775 3.39 4.96 33.41
N ARG A 776 2.82 5.17 34.59
CA ARG A 776 3.52 5.81 35.73
C ARG A 776 4.43 4.80 36.42
N LYS A 777 5.43 5.29 37.16
CA LYS A 777 6.37 4.46 37.94
C LYS A 777 5.69 3.43 38.85
N GLY A 778 4.55 3.77 39.45
CA GLY A 778 3.78 2.86 40.32
C GLY A 778 3.04 1.73 39.57
N GLU A 779 2.84 1.88 38.27
CA GLU A 779 2.12 0.93 37.40
C GLU A 779 3.09 -0.04 36.71
N LEU A 780 4.36 0.33 36.62
CA LEU A 780 5.43 -0.54 36.09
C LEU A 780 5.77 -1.67 37.08
N PRO A 781 6.13 -2.87 36.58
CA PRO A 781 6.62 -3.93 37.44
C PRO A 781 7.89 -3.51 38.21
N ARG A 782 8.01 -3.97 39.46
CA ARG A 782 9.17 -3.68 40.31
C ARG A 782 10.51 -4.06 39.67
N SER A 783 10.52 -5.11 38.85
CA SER A 783 11.69 -5.56 38.10
C SER A 783 12.19 -4.53 37.09
N VAL A 784 11.29 -3.71 36.52
CA VAL A 784 11.64 -2.62 35.61
C VAL A 784 12.09 -1.40 36.41
N SER A 785 11.26 -0.94 37.36
CA SER A 785 11.50 0.30 38.11
C SER A 785 12.76 0.30 39.00
N ARG A 786 13.35 -0.87 39.25
CA ARG A 786 14.57 -1.07 40.05
C ARG A 786 15.76 -1.53 39.20
N HIS A 787 15.59 -1.65 37.90
CA HIS A 787 16.66 -2.03 36.99
C HIS A 787 17.68 -0.88 36.89
N GLU A 788 18.97 -1.20 36.72
CA GLU A 788 20.04 -0.20 36.69
C GLU A 788 19.90 0.77 35.50
N GLU A 789 19.41 0.27 34.37
CA GLU A 789 19.16 1.04 33.14
C GLU A 789 17.78 1.74 33.11
N TYR A 790 17.03 1.75 34.21
CA TYR A 790 15.76 2.47 34.29
C TYR A 790 15.99 3.97 34.36
N ASP A 791 15.40 4.70 33.42
CA ASP A 791 15.44 6.15 33.36
C ASP A 791 14.19 6.72 34.05
N GLU A 792 14.39 7.51 35.13
CA GLU A 792 13.27 8.11 35.87
C GLU A 792 12.61 9.27 35.11
N GLU A 793 13.36 9.96 34.24
CA GLU A 793 12.84 11.03 33.38
C GLU A 793 12.24 10.45 32.09
N GLY A 794 12.58 9.21 31.77
CA GLY A 794 12.08 8.47 30.63
C GLY A 794 10.59 8.16 30.71
N GLN A 795 9.97 8.05 29.54
CA GLN A 795 8.58 7.65 29.41
C GLN A 795 8.50 6.21 28.94
N TYR A 796 7.67 5.40 29.60
CA TYR A 796 7.40 4.01 29.22
C TYR A 796 5.91 3.86 28.99
N GLY A 797 5.54 3.27 27.87
CA GLY A 797 4.14 3.15 27.48
C GLY A 797 3.91 1.95 26.59
N ALA A 798 2.69 1.88 26.06
CA ALA A 798 2.32 0.83 25.12
C ALA A 798 1.28 1.29 24.12
N ILE A 799 1.29 0.61 22.99
CA ILE A 799 0.30 0.67 21.94
C ILE A 799 -0.39 -0.69 21.90
N LEU A 800 -1.72 -0.68 21.82
CA LEU A 800 -2.52 -1.88 21.58
C LEU A 800 -3.01 -1.85 20.13
N PRO A 801 -2.42 -2.66 19.24
CA PRO A 801 -2.88 -2.73 17.85
C PRO A 801 -4.31 -3.27 17.78
N GLN A 802 -5.13 -2.65 16.93
CA GLN A 802 -6.51 -3.06 16.70
C GLN A 802 -6.57 -4.24 15.72
N VAL A 803 -6.08 -5.41 16.18
CA VAL A 803 -6.01 -6.63 15.38
C VAL A 803 -7.38 -7.29 15.30
N ILE A 804 -7.90 -7.42 14.08
CA ILE A 804 -9.04 -8.28 13.78
C ILE A 804 -8.49 -9.70 13.61
N THR A 805 -8.79 -10.60 14.54
CA THR A 805 -8.15 -11.93 14.64
C THR A 805 -8.43 -12.80 13.41
N ALA A 806 -9.63 -12.72 12.85
CA ALA A 806 -9.99 -13.30 11.55
C ALA A 806 -10.59 -12.23 10.63
N GLY A 807 -9.74 -11.38 10.05
CA GLY A 807 -10.19 -10.26 9.20
C GLY A 807 -10.36 -10.59 7.72
N THR A 808 -9.82 -11.72 7.26
CA THR A 808 -9.94 -12.20 5.87
C THR A 808 -10.71 -13.52 5.79
N VAL A 809 -11.21 -13.89 4.61
CA VAL A 809 -11.81 -15.22 4.36
C VAL A 809 -10.82 -16.37 4.61
N THR A 810 -9.52 -16.11 4.45
CA THR A 810 -8.45 -17.04 4.83
C THR A 810 -8.19 -17.09 6.34
N ARG A 811 -8.98 -16.36 7.14
CA ARG A 811 -8.89 -16.22 8.60
C ARG A 811 -7.56 -15.65 9.09
N ARG A 812 -6.85 -14.92 8.21
CA ARG A 812 -5.64 -14.18 8.62
C ARG A 812 -6.05 -12.95 9.41
N ALA A 813 -5.20 -12.60 10.37
CA ALA A 813 -5.33 -11.38 11.12
C ALA A 813 -5.19 -10.16 10.20
N VAL A 814 -5.94 -9.10 10.50
CA VAL A 814 -5.84 -7.84 9.76
C VAL A 814 -5.63 -6.70 10.75
N GLU A 815 -4.58 -5.92 10.50
CA GLU A 815 -4.34 -4.64 11.15
C GLU A 815 -3.62 -3.74 10.12
N PRO A 816 -4.09 -2.51 9.86
CA PRO A 816 -3.60 -1.69 8.73
C PRO A 816 -2.19 -1.11 8.87
N THR A 817 -1.56 -1.13 10.03
CA THR A 817 -0.33 -0.36 10.33
C THR A 817 0.87 -1.26 10.61
N TRP A 818 0.77 -2.08 11.66
CA TRP A 818 1.77 -2.99 12.19
C TRP A 818 1.87 -4.28 11.39
N LEU A 819 0.75 -4.89 10.99
CA LEU A 819 0.78 -6.10 10.15
C LEU A 819 1.12 -5.80 8.67
N THR A 820 1.09 -4.52 8.27
CA THR A 820 1.55 -4.07 6.94
C THR A 820 2.90 -3.35 6.98
N ALA A 821 3.52 -3.27 8.16
CA ALA A 821 4.77 -2.55 8.34
C ALA A 821 5.87 -3.16 7.46
N SER A 822 6.43 -2.34 6.59
CA SER A 822 7.57 -2.74 5.76
C SER A 822 8.85 -2.79 6.57
N ASN A 823 9.84 -3.52 6.06
CA ASN A 823 11.20 -3.42 6.59
C ASN A 823 11.78 -2.04 6.31
N ALA A 824 12.66 -1.61 7.20
CA ALA A 824 13.26 -0.31 7.11
C ALA A 824 14.17 -0.17 5.89
N ARG A 825 14.17 1.01 5.31
CA ARG A 825 15.03 1.37 4.18
C ARG A 825 15.65 2.73 4.43
N ARG A 826 16.98 2.80 4.33
CA ARG A 826 17.77 4.03 4.56
C ARG A 826 17.37 5.20 3.68
N ASP A 827 16.80 4.93 2.51
CA ASP A 827 16.38 5.91 1.53
C ASP A 827 14.90 6.34 1.70
N ARG A 828 14.24 6.02 2.83
CA ARG A 828 12.84 6.35 3.08
C ARG A 828 12.61 6.84 4.51
N VAL A 829 12.09 8.05 4.62
CA VAL A 829 11.74 8.69 5.92
C VAL A 829 10.65 7.88 6.61
N GLY A 830 10.83 7.66 7.91
CA GLY A 830 9.88 6.96 8.77
C GLY A 830 9.78 5.44 8.53
N SER A 831 10.60 4.84 7.67
CA SER A 831 10.53 3.39 7.40
C SER A 831 10.98 2.51 8.59
N GLU A 832 11.61 3.11 9.60
CA GLU A 832 12.11 2.47 10.84
C GLU A 832 11.01 2.16 11.88
N LEU A 833 9.72 2.23 11.51
CA LEU A 833 8.57 2.06 12.41
C LEU A 833 8.68 0.86 13.36
N LYS A 834 9.14 -0.30 12.85
CA LYS A 834 9.28 -1.53 13.66
C LYS A 834 10.29 -1.38 14.79
N ALA A 835 11.33 -0.57 14.61
CA ALA A 835 12.37 -0.35 15.62
C ALA A 835 11.90 0.50 16.80
N MET A 836 10.74 1.16 16.66
CA MET A 836 10.14 1.96 17.73
C MET A 836 9.38 1.11 18.75
N VAL A 837 9.15 -0.18 18.45
CA VAL A 837 8.68 -1.15 19.44
C VAL A 837 9.87 -1.51 20.32
N GLN A 838 9.90 -0.93 21.52
CA GLN A 838 11.03 -1.03 22.45
C GLN A 838 10.52 -1.47 23.81
N VAL A 839 11.10 -2.57 24.29
CA VAL A 839 10.80 -3.12 25.61
C VAL A 839 11.46 -2.31 26.73
N PRO A 840 10.83 -2.23 27.91
CA PRO A 840 11.46 -1.60 29.07
C PRO A 840 12.65 -2.43 29.59
N PRO A 841 13.55 -1.83 30.38
CA PRO A 841 14.68 -2.53 30.97
C PRO A 841 14.30 -3.82 31.71
N GLY A 842 15.13 -4.86 31.53
CA GLY A 842 14.88 -6.21 32.06
C GLY A 842 13.94 -7.09 31.23
N TYR A 843 13.42 -6.59 30.10
CA TYR A 843 12.59 -7.37 29.16
C TYR A 843 13.25 -7.47 27.78
N HIS A 844 12.96 -8.55 27.05
CA HIS A 844 13.45 -8.81 25.70
C HIS A 844 12.31 -9.33 24.82
N LEU A 845 12.27 -8.94 23.55
CA LEU A 845 11.38 -9.53 22.57
C LEU A 845 12.07 -10.75 21.94
N VAL A 846 11.47 -11.92 22.10
CA VAL A 846 11.94 -13.15 21.46
C VAL A 846 10.94 -13.51 20.36
N GLY A 847 11.44 -13.68 19.14
CA GLY A 847 10.64 -14.06 17.99
C GLY A 847 11.45 -14.93 17.03
N ALA A 848 10.75 -15.70 16.22
CA ALA A 848 11.32 -16.50 15.15
C ALA A 848 10.50 -16.29 13.88
N ASP A 849 11.16 -16.09 12.75
CA ASP A 849 10.53 -16.06 11.43
C ASP A 849 10.71 -17.42 10.76
N VAL A 850 9.62 -17.99 10.26
CA VAL A 850 9.65 -19.28 9.58
C VAL A 850 9.73 -19.01 8.08
N ASP A 851 10.93 -19.14 7.54
CA ASP A 851 11.20 -18.91 6.13
C ASP A 851 10.29 -19.76 5.24
N SER A 852 9.53 -19.09 4.38
CA SER A 852 8.70 -19.74 3.35
C SER A 852 7.71 -20.79 3.89
N GLN A 853 7.15 -20.57 5.08
CA GLN A 853 6.15 -21.45 5.71
C GLN A 853 5.06 -21.92 4.74
N GLU A 854 4.54 -21.01 3.90
CA GLU A 854 3.49 -21.33 2.93
C GLU A 854 3.96 -22.26 1.81
N LEU A 855 5.21 -22.11 1.35
CA LEU A 855 5.81 -22.99 0.35
C LEU A 855 6.02 -24.39 0.92
N TRP A 856 6.45 -24.47 2.19
CA TRP A 856 6.63 -25.75 2.88
C TRP A 856 5.31 -26.49 3.04
N ILE A 857 4.24 -25.80 3.44
CA ILE A 857 2.90 -26.42 3.55
C ILE A 857 2.45 -26.95 2.18
N ALA A 858 2.58 -26.13 1.12
CA ALA A 858 2.24 -26.57 -0.23
C ALA A 858 3.09 -27.77 -0.68
N ALA A 859 4.38 -27.80 -0.35
CA ALA A 859 5.27 -28.91 -0.68
C ALA A 859 4.84 -30.19 0.03
N VAL A 860 4.61 -30.15 1.34
CA VAL A 860 4.18 -31.33 2.11
C VAL A 860 2.86 -31.90 1.59
N LEU A 861 1.90 -31.05 1.20
CA LEU A 861 0.63 -31.51 0.61
C LEU A 861 0.83 -32.25 -0.72
N GLY A 862 1.70 -31.74 -1.59
CA GLY A 862 2.06 -32.39 -2.85
C GLY A 862 2.82 -33.70 -2.65
N GLU A 863 3.77 -33.71 -1.71
CA GLU A 863 4.62 -34.86 -1.40
C GLU A 863 3.85 -36.01 -0.78
N ALA A 864 2.86 -35.71 0.07
CA ALA A 864 1.97 -36.69 0.66
C ALA A 864 1.23 -37.54 -0.40
N HIS A 865 0.83 -36.91 -1.52
CA HIS A 865 0.15 -37.60 -2.63
C HIS A 865 1.12 -38.27 -3.61
N PHE A 866 2.34 -37.73 -3.76
CA PHE A 866 3.30 -38.24 -4.73
C PHE A 866 4.02 -39.51 -4.25
N GLY A 867 4.63 -39.44 -3.07
CA GLY A 867 5.50 -40.51 -2.56
C GLY A 867 5.46 -40.67 -1.04
N GLY A 868 4.74 -39.82 -0.30
CA GLY A 868 4.63 -39.90 1.16
C GLY A 868 5.94 -39.61 1.91
N MET A 869 6.91 -38.97 1.25
CA MET A 869 8.25 -38.72 1.77
C MET A 869 8.65 -37.27 1.60
N HIS A 870 9.29 -36.69 2.62
CA HIS A 870 9.83 -35.33 2.51
C HIS A 870 10.93 -35.24 1.45
N GLY A 871 10.86 -34.22 0.59
CA GLY A 871 11.81 -34.00 -0.50
C GLY A 871 11.64 -34.95 -1.70
N CYS A 872 10.53 -35.69 -1.80
CA CYS A 872 10.27 -36.61 -2.91
C CYS A 872 9.94 -35.90 -4.23
N THR A 873 9.49 -34.65 -4.15
CA THR A 873 9.24 -33.81 -5.31
C THR A 873 10.36 -32.80 -5.50
N ALA A 874 10.56 -32.32 -6.73
CA ALA A 874 11.47 -31.22 -6.99
C ALA A 874 11.11 -29.97 -6.17
N PHE A 875 9.81 -29.75 -5.90
CA PHE A 875 9.33 -28.65 -5.08
C PHE A 875 9.79 -28.73 -3.62
N GLY A 876 9.55 -29.85 -2.96
CA GLY A 876 9.96 -30.05 -1.58
C GLY A 876 11.48 -30.10 -1.46
N TRP A 877 12.17 -30.72 -2.42
CA TRP A 877 13.63 -30.70 -2.44
C TRP A 877 14.20 -29.29 -2.55
N MET A 878 13.69 -28.46 -3.47
CA MET A 878 14.14 -27.07 -3.64
C MET A 878 13.81 -26.18 -2.42
N THR A 879 12.80 -26.53 -1.63
CA THR A 879 12.43 -25.76 -0.42
C THR A 879 13.18 -26.22 0.83
N LEU A 880 13.56 -27.50 0.92
CA LEU A 880 14.29 -28.08 2.06
C LEU A 880 15.81 -27.99 1.91
N GLN A 881 16.35 -28.26 0.72
CA GLN A 881 17.80 -28.33 0.45
C GLN A 881 18.30 -27.28 -0.56
N GLY A 882 17.40 -26.55 -1.21
CA GLY A 882 17.76 -25.53 -2.19
C GLY A 882 18.57 -24.39 -1.57
N LYS A 883 19.68 -24.02 -2.23
CA LYS A 883 20.57 -22.94 -1.81
C LYS A 883 20.54 -21.80 -2.81
N LYS A 884 20.46 -20.57 -2.28
CA LYS A 884 20.59 -19.34 -3.07
C LYS A 884 21.95 -19.24 -3.76
N SER A 885 23.03 -19.60 -3.06
CA SER A 885 24.40 -19.52 -3.60
C SER A 885 24.64 -20.46 -4.79
N GLN A 886 23.95 -21.60 -4.84
CA GLN A 886 24.08 -22.60 -5.90
C GLN A 886 22.99 -22.46 -6.99
N GLY A 887 22.08 -21.49 -6.87
CA GLY A 887 20.94 -21.34 -7.77
C GLY A 887 20.03 -22.57 -7.79
N THR A 888 19.97 -23.32 -6.69
CA THR A 888 19.14 -24.52 -6.55
C THR A 888 17.85 -24.26 -5.79
N ASP A 889 17.69 -23.07 -5.19
CA ASP A 889 16.42 -22.67 -4.60
C ASP A 889 15.37 -22.37 -5.68
N LEU A 890 14.10 -22.56 -5.30
CA LEU A 890 12.94 -22.38 -6.18
C LEU A 890 12.93 -21.03 -6.91
N HIS A 891 13.27 -19.94 -6.18
CA HIS A 891 13.19 -18.60 -6.73
C HIS A 891 14.29 -18.34 -7.76
N SER A 892 15.53 -18.78 -7.50
CA SER A 892 16.62 -18.63 -8.47
C SER A 892 16.38 -19.51 -9.70
N ARG A 893 15.93 -20.75 -9.53
CA ARG A 893 15.54 -21.63 -10.67
C ARG A 893 14.47 -21.01 -11.56
N THR A 894 13.45 -20.41 -10.95
CA THR A 894 12.38 -19.71 -11.68
C THR A 894 12.91 -18.45 -12.37
N ALA A 895 13.78 -17.70 -11.69
CA ALA A 895 14.42 -16.49 -12.21
C ALA A 895 15.25 -16.78 -13.47
N ASP A 896 16.10 -17.80 -13.41
CA ASP A 896 16.98 -18.22 -14.51
C ASP A 896 16.17 -18.69 -15.72
N THR A 897 15.12 -19.50 -15.48
CA THR A 897 14.25 -20.04 -16.52
C THR A 897 13.56 -18.94 -17.33
N VAL A 898 13.13 -17.87 -16.67
CA VAL A 898 12.29 -16.81 -17.27
C VAL A 898 13.15 -15.60 -17.69
N GLY A 899 14.37 -15.49 -17.16
CA GLY A 899 15.28 -14.37 -17.36
C GLY A 899 14.83 -13.12 -16.60
N ILE A 900 14.45 -13.27 -15.32
CA ILE A 900 14.01 -12.17 -14.44
C ILE A 900 14.84 -12.14 -13.15
N SER A 901 14.73 -11.07 -12.36
CA SER A 901 15.37 -11.02 -11.05
C SER A 901 14.73 -12.01 -10.07
N ARG A 902 15.51 -12.46 -9.08
CA ARG A 902 15.03 -13.35 -8.02
C ARG A 902 13.85 -12.77 -7.24
N GLU A 903 13.87 -11.47 -6.95
CA GLU A 903 12.77 -10.81 -6.24
C GLU A 903 11.47 -10.81 -7.05
N HIS A 904 11.56 -10.61 -8.37
CA HIS A 904 10.40 -10.76 -9.26
C HIS A 904 9.91 -12.22 -9.30
N ALA A 905 10.84 -13.18 -9.39
CA ALA A 905 10.52 -14.60 -9.36
C ALA A 905 9.85 -15.05 -8.04
N LYS A 906 10.17 -14.40 -6.92
CA LYS A 906 9.47 -14.61 -5.64
C LYS A 906 7.99 -14.25 -5.79
N VAL A 907 7.68 -13.06 -6.31
CA VAL A 907 6.28 -12.62 -6.54
C VAL A 907 5.53 -13.61 -7.45
N PHE A 908 6.17 -14.11 -8.51
CA PHE A 908 5.56 -15.13 -9.37
C PHE A 908 5.24 -16.43 -8.65
N ASN A 909 6.20 -16.98 -7.90
CA ASN A 909 6.02 -18.26 -7.22
C ASN A 909 4.88 -18.20 -6.20
N TYR A 910 4.82 -17.13 -5.40
CA TYR A 910 3.73 -16.92 -4.45
C TYR A 910 2.40 -16.71 -5.17
N GLY A 911 2.34 -15.80 -6.16
CA GLY A 911 1.12 -15.57 -6.94
C GLY A 911 0.58 -16.85 -7.59
N ARG A 912 1.46 -17.70 -8.11
CA ARG A 912 1.12 -18.98 -8.71
C ARG A 912 0.45 -19.95 -7.73
N ILE A 913 0.99 -20.05 -6.51
CA ILE A 913 0.49 -20.93 -5.44
C ILE A 913 -0.87 -20.44 -4.94
N TYR A 914 -1.09 -19.13 -4.93
CA TYR A 914 -2.41 -18.53 -4.65
C TYR A 914 -3.42 -18.66 -5.79
N GLY A 915 -3.13 -19.45 -6.83
CA GLY A 915 -4.06 -19.73 -7.92
C GLY A 915 -4.00 -18.74 -9.08
N ALA A 916 -3.01 -17.85 -9.15
CA ALA A 916 -2.85 -17.01 -10.33
C ALA A 916 -2.60 -17.85 -11.59
N GLY A 917 -3.34 -17.55 -12.66
CA GLY A 917 -3.23 -18.19 -13.96
C GLY A 917 -2.30 -17.46 -14.94
N GLN A 918 -2.13 -18.04 -16.12
CA GLN A 918 -1.28 -17.50 -17.19
C GLN A 918 -1.53 -16.01 -17.51
N PRO A 919 -2.77 -15.50 -17.63
CA PRO A 919 -3.01 -14.08 -17.94
C PRO A 919 -2.53 -13.12 -16.83
N PHE A 920 -2.45 -13.58 -15.59
CA PHE A 920 -1.87 -12.79 -14.51
C PHE A 920 -0.35 -12.74 -14.66
N ALA A 921 0.29 -13.87 -14.95
CA ALA A 921 1.73 -13.91 -15.13
C ALA A 921 2.21 -13.10 -16.34
N GLU A 922 1.47 -13.13 -17.46
CA GLU A 922 1.75 -12.30 -18.63
C GLU A 922 1.75 -10.81 -18.28
N ARG A 923 0.69 -10.34 -17.62
CA ARG A 923 0.58 -8.94 -17.17
C ARG A 923 1.72 -8.57 -16.23
N LEU A 924 2.05 -9.44 -15.28
CA LEU A 924 3.12 -9.18 -14.32
C LEU A 924 4.51 -9.16 -14.99
N LEU A 925 4.76 -10.03 -15.97
CA LEU A 925 6.01 -10.03 -16.75
C LEU A 925 6.18 -8.71 -17.52
N MET A 926 5.11 -8.22 -18.14
CA MET A 926 5.12 -6.94 -18.85
C MET A 926 5.28 -5.75 -17.92
N GLN A 927 4.78 -5.83 -16.68
CA GLN A 927 5.00 -4.78 -15.67
C GLN A 927 6.45 -4.74 -15.21
N PHE A 928 7.05 -5.91 -14.94
CA PHE A 928 8.45 -5.99 -14.54
C PHE A 928 9.38 -5.59 -15.68
N ASN A 929 9.10 -6.03 -16.90
CA ASN A 929 9.87 -5.68 -18.09
C ASN A 929 8.93 -5.19 -19.18
N HIS A 930 8.83 -3.86 -19.31
CA HIS A 930 7.99 -3.19 -20.30
C HIS A 930 8.48 -3.36 -21.74
N ARG A 931 9.69 -3.91 -21.93
CA ARG A 931 10.25 -4.21 -23.26
C ARG A 931 9.77 -5.54 -23.83
N LEU A 932 9.13 -6.39 -23.02
CA LEU A 932 8.54 -7.64 -23.49
C LEU A 932 7.25 -7.37 -24.26
N SER A 933 7.14 -7.95 -25.45
CA SER A 933 5.88 -7.96 -26.19
C SER A 933 4.87 -8.93 -25.56
N GLN A 934 3.58 -8.73 -25.81
CA GLN A 934 2.52 -9.66 -25.37
C GLN A 934 2.79 -11.13 -25.79
N PRO A 935 3.16 -11.46 -27.05
CA PRO A 935 3.41 -12.84 -27.44
C PRO A 935 4.65 -13.44 -26.74
N GLU A 936 5.71 -12.66 -26.52
CA GLU A 936 6.88 -13.11 -25.77
C GLU A 936 6.54 -13.35 -24.30
N ALA A 937 5.79 -12.43 -23.67
CA ALA A 937 5.31 -12.59 -22.31
C ALA A 937 4.42 -13.83 -22.17
N ALA A 938 3.54 -14.09 -23.14
CA ALA A 938 2.72 -15.30 -23.20
C ALA A 938 3.54 -16.57 -23.40
N SER A 939 4.57 -16.53 -24.24
CA SER A 939 5.50 -17.66 -24.42
C SER A 939 6.25 -17.98 -23.12
N LYS A 940 6.85 -16.96 -22.49
CA LYS A 940 7.56 -17.10 -21.21
C LYS A 940 6.65 -17.56 -20.08
N ALA A 941 5.42 -17.03 -19.99
CA ALA A 941 4.44 -17.48 -19.02
C ALA A 941 4.07 -18.95 -19.26
N ARG A 942 3.76 -19.35 -20.51
CA ARG A 942 3.47 -20.76 -20.84
C ARG A 942 4.62 -21.68 -20.47
N GLN A 943 5.86 -21.31 -20.81
CA GLN A 943 7.05 -22.08 -20.45
C GLN A 943 7.19 -22.23 -18.93
N MET A 944 7.02 -21.14 -18.18
CA MET A 944 7.07 -21.15 -16.72
C MET A 944 6.00 -22.08 -16.11
N TYR A 945 4.75 -21.99 -16.58
CA TYR A 945 3.66 -22.85 -16.09
C TYR A 945 3.85 -24.30 -16.50
N ALA A 946 4.29 -24.58 -17.72
CA ALA A 946 4.58 -25.95 -18.18
C ALA A 946 5.69 -26.59 -17.35
N LEU A 947 6.73 -25.84 -16.98
CA LEU A 947 7.82 -26.32 -16.14
C LEU A 947 7.45 -26.48 -14.66
N THR A 948 6.33 -25.91 -14.22
CA THR A 948 6.00 -25.89 -12.78
C THR A 948 4.69 -26.59 -12.48
N LYS A 949 3.58 -26.18 -13.10
CA LYS A 949 2.28 -26.88 -12.99
C LYS A 949 2.16 -28.09 -13.92
N GLY A 950 3.04 -28.25 -14.90
CA GLY A 950 2.92 -29.29 -15.92
C GLY A 950 1.77 -29.04 -16.92
N LEU A 951 1.48 -30.05 -17.74
CA LEU A 951 0.43 -30.01 -18.75
C LEU A 951 -0.72 -30.91 -18.31
N ARG A 952 -1.93 -30.33 -18.23
CA ARG A 952 -3.15 -31.08 -17.90
C ARG A 952 -3.42 -32.09 -19.02
N ARG A 953 -3.33 -33.39 -18.72
CA ARG A 953 -3.68 -34.47 -19.65
C ARG A 953 -5.01 -35.08 -19.23
N TYR A 954 -5.94 -35.16 -20.18
CA TYR A 954 -7.18 -35.91 -20.02
C TYR A 954 -6.92 -37.33 -20.49
N ARG A 955 -7.04 -38.30 -19.58
CA ARG A 955 -7.04 -39.72 -19.90
C ARG A 955 -8.49 -40.18 -19.87
N LYS A 956 -9.01 -40.67 -21.00
CA LYS A 956 -10.31 -41.35 -21.03
C LYS A 956 -10.15 -42.69 -20.34
N ASP A 957 -10.99 -42.96 -19.35
CA ASP A 957 -11.12 -44.29 -18.77
C ASP A 957 -11.93 -45.22 -19.71
N SER A 958 -11.91 -46.53 -19.46
CA SER A 958 -12.68 -47.53 -20.26
C SER A 958 -14.20 -47.30 -20.24
N ASP A 959 -14.70 -46.53 -19.26
CA ASP A 959 -16.11 -46.15 -19.12
C ASP A 959 -16.43 -44.73 -19.64
N GLY A 960 -15.49 -44.07 -20.33
CA GLY A 960 -15.73 -42.77 -20.98
C GLY A 960 -15.75 -41.54 -20.06
N LEU A 961 -15.35 -41.69 -18.78
CA LEU A 961 -15.11 -40.58 -17.87
C LEU A 961 -13.70 -40.01 -18.05
N ASP A 962 -13.60 -38.69 -18.18
CA ASP A 962 -12.32 -37.96 -18.26
C ASP A 962 -11.64 -37.96 -16.88
N LEU A 963 -10.65 -38.83 -16.68
CA LEU A 963 -9.73 -38.74 -15.55
C LEU A 963 -8.62 -37.75 -15.89
N THR A 964 -8.45 -36.70 -15.08
CA THR A 964 -7.26 -35.85 -15.15
C THR A 964 -6.08 -36.60 -14.56
N SER A 965 -5.18 -37.11 -15.39
CA SER A 965 -3.90 -37.64 -14.93
C SER A 965 -2.86 -36.51 -15.01
N ASP A 966 -2.52 -35.92 -13.87
CA ASP A 966 -1.43 -34.96 -13.78
C ASP A 966 -0.10 -35.71 -13.62
N ASP A 967 0.54 -36.06 -14.74
CA ASP A 967 1.97 -36.33 -14.76
C ASP A 967 2.71 -34.98 -14.69
N THR A 968 2.81 -34.39 -13.50
CA THR A 968 3.32 -33.01 -13.36
C THR A 968 4.49 -32.86 -12.40
N LEU A 969 5.26 -31.82 -12.71
CA LEU A 969 6.60 -31.49 -12.25
C LEU A 969 6.66 -30.96 -10.80
N PHE A 970 5.58 -30.34 -10.34
CA PHE A 970 5.36 -29.86 -8.97
C PHE A 970 3.88 -30.11 -8.67
N ALA A 971 3.54 -31.20 -7.97
CA ALA A 971 2.20 -31.37 -7.44
C ALA A 971 1.97 -30.27 -6.39
N VAL A 972 1.16 -29.26 -6.72
CA VAL A 972 0.57 -28.31 -5.78
C VAL A 972 -0.92 -28.54 -5.78
#